data_AF-N4V7Y3-F1
#
_entry.id   AF-N4V7Y3-F1
#
_cell.length_a   1.000
_cell.length_b   1.000
_cell.length_c   1.000
_cell.angle_alpha   90.00
_cell.angle_beta   90.00
_cell.angle_gamma   90.00
#
_symmetry.space_group_name_H-M   'P 1'
#
loop_
_entity.id
_entity.type
_entity.pdbx_description
1 polymer ?
#
loop_
_entity_poly.entity_id
_entity_poly.type
_entity_poly.pdbx_seq_one_letter_code
_entity_poly.pdbx_strand_id
1 'polypeptide(L)'
;MADTNGFSMGSAPMEVVDEQGSPLPESSGKSKSRRRVLCGIQRMSSTSALPRAGRARSLSSPQRGRANISCVSLAGPSTAGSSFGGDSYFPAGATASGYASASSSVPPTPSSEIFQFEGIDGRLAIRKVDNVIPVAQSPGPQSIGLPGDLRTTSKVQIANPAVPKRDFNFWDNMPHEMRIHIFSHFSPRELVRISRVNKMFQKICYDGQLWTCFDATGFYQSIPAESLAKIIVAAGPFIKDLNLRGCVQVEHYKRAEVVVKACKNLVNATLEGCRNFQRNTLHNLLRSNDQLANLNLTGLTAVTNMSCKIIAESCPQLEMFNVSWCVHLDARGIKTVLQGCPKLRDLRAGEVRGFDNLDVAEVLYRTNNLERLVLNGCAELTDRALKVMVHGEDPEIDILTDRPVVPPRKWRHLDLSRCSRLTTQGVKALGYNVPDLQGLRLSGCTALTDAALEPIFASTPRLTHLELEDLSDITNSLLSEHLAKAPCAPNLEHLSLGYCENVGDAGVLPLVKSCPNLRNMELDNTRISDLVLAEAAFMVGNRSQPAAAAAAAAASKPRPRVVGLHMVVYDCQNVTWTGIREVLFRNAQSKPSATEAISLKCFYKFQMTVDEHTKRVLRGDLASANRLERRWADYMQATEEAGTTGAGHRRRRRRAREAQMLHADEEDGVNGGRRRGRTVGSCAIM
;
A
#
# COMPACT_ATOMS: atom_id res chain seq x y z
N MET A 1 -49.18 45.95 27.81
CA MET A 1 -49.97 45.71 29.04
C MET A 1 -49.25 44.62 29.80
N ALA A 2 -48.71 44.92 30.98
CA ALA A 2 -47.97 44.03 31.90
C ALA A 2 -46.67 43.43 31.30
N ASP A 3 -45.46 43.50 31.89
CA ASP A 3 -45.00 43.64 33.30
C ASP A 3 -45.17 42.33 34.12
N THR A 4 -44.24 41.82 34.93
CA THR A 4 -42.86 42.24 35.30
C THR A 4 -42.15 41.10 36.06
N ASN A 5 -40.80 41.05 36.04
CA ASN A 5 -39.88 40.48 37.08
C ASN A 5 -40.04 38.98 37.49
N GLY A 6 -39.10 38.32 38.18
CA GLY A 6 -37.69 38.64 38.49
C GLY A 6 -37.11 37.80 39.66
N PHE A 7 -35.89 37.27 39.50
CA PHE A 7 -34.96 36.69 40.51
C PHE A 7 -35.38 35.56 41.48
N SER A 8 -34.56 34.49 41.50
CA SER A 8 -34.03 33.88 42.75
C SER A 8 -32.77 33.06 42.47
N MET A 9 -31.86 32.96 43.45
CA MET A 9 -30.65 32.11 43.44
C MET A 9 -30.70 31.15 44.63
N GLY A 10 -30.11 29.94 44.49
CA GLY A 10 -29.90 29.01 45.60
C GLY A 10 -28.90 27.92 45.20
N SER A 11 -27.81 27.76 45.94
CA SER A 11 -26.67 26.91 45.60
C SER A 11 -26.24 25.97 46.74
N ALA A 12 -25.40 25.00 46.37
CA ALA A 12 -24.50 24.20 47.22
C ALA A 12 -25.11 22.97 47.96
N PRO A 13 -24.27 21.99 48.40
CA PRO A 13 -22.94 21.58 47.88
C PRO A 13 -22.80 20.05 47.67
N MET A 14 -21.62 19.62 47.19
CA MET A 14 -21.07 18.28 47.45
C MET A 14 -20.32 18.27 48.78
N GLU A 15 -20.16 17.12 49.44
CA GLU A 15 -18.97 16.86 50.27
C GLU A 15 -18.60 15.36 50.31
N VAL A 16 -17.36 15.07 50.72
CA VAL A 16 -16.65 13.77 50.64
C VAL A 16 -15.74 13.62 51.86
N VAL A 17 -15.59 12.40 52.40
CA VAL A 17 -14.51 11.85 53.29
C VAL A 17 -15.06 10.50 53.85
N ASP A 18 -14.41 9.32 53.75
CA ASP A 18 -13.16 8.83 54.40
C ASP A 18 -13.27 8.73 55.96
N GLU A 19 -12.66 7.81 56.72
CA GLU A 19 -11.79 6.64 56.44
C GLU A 19 -11.84 5.61 57.62
N GLN A 20 -11.35 4.37 57.42
CA GLN A 20 -10.79 3.40 58.42
C GLN A 20 -11.59 2.88 59.65
N GLY A 21 -11.38 1.59 60.03
CA GLY A 21 -11.69 1.05 61.38
C GLY A 21 -11.98 -0.48 61.51
N SER A 22 -11.40 -1.17 62.52
CA SER A 22 -11.61 -2.60 62.91
C SER A 22 -11.23 -2.81 64.40
N PRO A 23 -11.22 -4.01 65.08
CA PRO A 23 -11.69 -5.40 64.75
C PRO A 23 -12.38 -6.25 65.90
N LEU A 24 -13.05 -7.38 65.55
CA LEU A 24 -13.27 -8.65 66.35
C LEU A 24 -14.09 -8.59 67.70
N PRO A 25 -14.41 -9.70 68.47
CA PRO A 25 -14.06 -11.16 68.38
C PRO A 25 -15.18 -12.26 68.69
N GLU A 26 -14.79 -13.56 68.59
CA GLU A 26 -15.30 -14.82 69.25
C GLU A 26 -16.71 -15.43 68.94
N SER A 27 -17.05 -16.74 69.14
CA SER A 27 -16.53 -17.84 70.03
C SER A 27 -16.76 -19.33 69.56
N SER A 28 -16.02 -20.29 70.17
CA SER A 28 -16.17 -21.79 70.42
C SER A 28 -17.02 -22.78 69.55
N GLY A 29 -16.80 -24.14 69.49
CA GLY A 29 -15.72 -25.05 69.94
C GLY A 29 -16.07 -26.59 70.06
N LYS A 30 -15.06 -27.51 70.03
CA LYS A 30 -15.06 -28.98 70.43
C LYS A 30 -15.92 -30.01 69.61
N SER A 31 -15.72 -31.36 69.61
CA SER A 31 -14.52 -32.25 69.62
C SER A 31 -14.83 -33.77 69.35
N LYS A 32 -13.95 -34.51 68.64
CA LYS A 32 -13.64 -35.99 68.67
C LYS A 32 -14.75 -37.09 68.52
N SER A 33 -14.53 -38.05 67.57
CA SER A 33 -14.58 -39.52 67.83
C SER A 33 -13.85 -40.35 66.73
N ARG A 34 -13.70 -41.68 66.89
CA ARG A 34 -12.93 -42.62 66.01
C ARG A 34 -13.47 -44.07 66.09
N ARG A 35 -13.04 -44.93 65.12
CA ARG A 35 -13.17 -46.41 65.00
C ARG A 35 -14.46 -46.91 64.33
N ARG A 36 -14.53 -48.10 63.70
CA ARG A 36 -13.62 -49.02 62.92
C ARG A 36 -14.32 -50.40 62.88
N VAL A 37 -14.37 -51.08 61.73
CA VAL A 37 -14.49 -52.56 61.50
C VAL A 37 -14.89 -52.80 60.03
N LEU A 38 -14.58 -53.89 59.31
CA LEU A 38 -13.34 -54.70 59.14
C LEU A 38 -13.58 -55.75 58.02
N CYS A 39 -12.52 -56.43 57.55
CA CYS A 39 -12.49 -57.70 56.78
C CYS A 39 -12.82 -57.71 55.26
N GLY A 40 -12.22 -58.69 54.56
CA GLY A 40 -12.29 -58.93 53.09
C GLY A 40 -10.93 -58.72 52.37
N ILE A 41 -9.90 -59.59 52.46
CA ILE A 41 -9.71 -60.89 51.75
C ILE A 41 -9.60 -60.69 50.22
N GLN A 42 -8.53 -61.05 49.48
CA GLN A 42 -7.22 -61.70 49.73
C GLN A 42 -6.18 -61.21 48.66
N ARG A 43 -4.86 -61.17 48.89
CA ARG A 43 -3.81 -62.17 48.49
C ARG A 43 -3.95 -62.74 47.05
N MET A 44 -2.89 -62.95 46.24
CA MET A 44 -1.46 -63.19 46.52
C MET A 44 -0.45 -62.44 45.61
N SER A 45 0.82 -62.47 46.03
CA SER A 45 2.03 -61.98 45.36
C SER A 45 2.60 -62.92 44.29
N SER A 46 3.49 -62.41 43.43
CA SER A 46 4.84 -62.98 43.19
C SER A 46 5.68 -62.07 42.27
N THR A 47 6.95 -62.41 42.04
CA THR A 47 8.03 -61.45 41.68
C THR A 47 8.97 -62.01 40.59
N SER A 48 9.93 -61.19 40.12
CA SER A 48 11.10 -61.54 39.30
C SER A 48 10.87 -61.77 37.78
N ALA A 49 11.81 -61.55 36.85
CA ALA A 49 13.04 -60.74 36.88
C ALA A 49 13.68 -60.56 35.46
N LEU A 50 14.66 -59.64 35.38
CA LEU A 50 15.73 -59.46 34.38
C LEU A 50 15.38 -58.95 32.94
N PRO A 51 16.31 -58.19 32.29
CA PRO A 51 16.15 -57.65 30.93
C PRO A 51 17.00 -58.38 29.86
N ARG A 52 16.73 -58.12 28.57
CA ARG A 52 17.70 -58.34 27.49
C ARG A 52 17.47 -57.41 26.28
N ALA A 53 18.54 -57.08 25.54
CA ALA A 53 18.56 -56.09 24.45
C ALA A 53 18.43 -56.72 23.04
N GLY A 54 18.11 -55.92 22.00
CA GLY A 54 17.86 -56.48 20.66
C GLY A 54 17.72 -55.54 19.44
N ARG A 55 18.77 -54.77 19.11
CA ARG A 55 19.05 -54.17 17.76
C ARG A 55 18.06 -53.16 17.14
N ALA A 56 18.55 -52.48 16.09
CA ALA A 56 17.90 -51.39 15.35
C ALA A 56 17.41 -51.83 13.96
N ARG A 57 16.73 -50.92 13.23
CA ARG A 57 16.46 -51.02 11.79
C ARG A 57 16.91 -49.76 11.03
N SER A 58 17.09 -49.92 9.74
CA SER A 58 17.86 -49.05 8.84
C SER A 58 17.07 -47.90 8.21
N LEU A 59 17.81 -46.86 7.83
CA LEU A 59 17.38 -45.90 6.79
C LEU A 59 17.38 -46.58 5.42
N SER A 60 16.41 -46.24 4.57
CA SER A 60 16.52 -46.33 3.12
C SER A 60 15.68 -45.23 2.47
N SER A 61 16.19 -44.65 1.37
CA SER A 61 15.54 -43.60 0.60
C SER A 61 14.97 -44.16 -0.71
N PRO A 62 13.83 -43.63 -1.21
CA PRO A 62 13.41 -43.84 -2.60
C PRO A 62 14.04 -42.78 -3.51
N GLN A 63 14.52 -43.19 -4.68
CA GLN A 63 14.93 -42.29 -5.76
C GLN A 63 13.74 -41.91 -6.67
N ARG A 64 13.98 -40.99 -7.62
CA ARG A 64 13.02 -40.61 -8.65
C ARG A 64 12.58 -41.81 -9.50
N GLY A 65 11.31 -41.83 -9.90
CA GLY A 65 10.82 -42.57 -11.07
C GLY A 65 10.07 -41.62 -12.02
N ARG A 66 10.20 -41.82 -13.33
CA ARG A 66 9.40 -41.16 -14.37
C ARG A 66 8.62 -42.24 -15.12
N ALA A 67 7.36 -41.94 -15.42
CA ALA A 67 6.47 -42.53 -16.44
C ALA A 67 6.65 -44.01 -16.85
N ASN A 68 5.55 -44.76 -16.82
CA ASN A 68 5.22 -45.67 -17.90
C ASN A 68 3.71 -45.64 -18.19
N ILE A 69 3.32 -45.88 -19.44
CA ILE A 69 1.95 -45.77 -19.94
C ILE A 69 1.42 -47.18 -20.20
N SER A 70 0.18 -47.48 -19.79
CA SER A 70 -0.52 -48.70 -20.16
C SER A 70 -1.42 -48.49 -21.37
N CYS A 71 -1.34 -49.39 -22.34
CA CYS A 71 -2.10 -49.35 -23.58
C CYS A 71 -3.32 -50.29 -23.53
N VAL A 72 -4.44 -49.85 -24.08
CA VAL A 72 -5.56 -50.68 -24.53
C VAL A 72 -6.01 -50.14 -25.88
N SER A 73 -6.35 -51.03 -26.81
CA SER A 73 -6.82 -50.66 -28.16
C SER A 73 -8.06 -51.47 -28.51
N LEU A 74 -9.05 -50.82 -29.12
CA LEU A 74 -10.17 -51.46 -29.81
C LEU A 74 -10.47 -50.67 -31.09
N ALA A 75 -10.76 -51.39 -32.18
CA ALA A 75 -11.34 -50.83 -33.40
C ALA A 75 -12.80 -50.40 -33.13
N GLY A 76 -13.47 -49.54 -33.91
CA GLY A 76 -13.38 -49.34 -35.36
C GLY A 76 -14.38 -50.26 -36.08
N PRO A 77 -15.33 -49.69 -36.83
CA PRO A 77 -15.22 -49.79 -38.29
C PRO A 77 -15.50 -48.46 -39.01
N SER A 78 -15.43 -48.49 -40.36
CA SER A 78 -15.30 -47.31 -41.22
C SER A 78 -16.27 -47.30 -42.41
N THR A 79 -16.80 -46.12 -42.76
CA THR A 79 -17.35 -45.73 -44.07
C THR A 79 -17.29 -44.19 -44.21
N ALA A 80 -17.43 -43.54 -45.38
CA ALA A 80 -16.97 -43.82 -46.75
C ALA A 80 -17.24 -42.58 -47.64
N GLY A 81 -16.43 -42.34 -48.68
CA GLY A 81 -16.60 -41.27 -49.69
C GLY A 81 -15.85 -39.96 -49.39
N SER A 82 -15.13 -39.26 -50.29
CA SER A 82 -15.26 -38.95 -51.75
C SER A 82 -15.93 -37.59 -52.01
N SER A 83 -15.47 -36.68 -52.90
CA SER A 83 -14.25 -36.59 -53.74
C SER A 83 -14.14 -35.17 -54.38
N PHE A 84 -13.04 -34.89 -55.10
CA PHE A 84 -12.79 -33.72 -55.99
C PHE A 84 -12.61 -32.35 -55.31
N GLY A 85 -11.79 -31.41 -55.83
CA GLY A 85 -10.76 -31.40 -56.90
C GLY A 85 -9.61 -30.46 -56.46
N GLY A 86 -8.42 -30.38 -57.07
CA GLY A 86 -8.11 -30.27 -58.50
C GLY A 86 -7.98 -28.78 -58.89
N ASP A 87 -6.88 -28.24 -59.45
CA ASP A 87 -5.60 -28.86 -59.79
C ASP A 87 -4.42 -27.82 -59.92
N SER A 88 -3.22 -28.35 -60.16
CA SER A 88 -1.86 -27.83 -60.48
C SER A 88 -1.73 -26.79 -61.65
N TYR A 89 -0.59 -26.21 -62.08
CA TYR A 89 0.90 -26.43 -62.04
C TYR A 89 1.65 -25.08 -61.72
N PHE A 90 2.94 -24.94 -61.30
CA PHE A 90 4.27 -25.51 -61.69
C PHE A 90 4.80 -25.06 -63.10
N PRO A 91 6.13 -25.07 -63.44
CA PRO A 91 7.37 -25.41 -62.69
C PRO A 91 8.67 -24.54 -62.94
N ALA A 92 9.80 -25.01 -62.36
CA ALA A 92 11.23 -24.86 -62.77
C ALA A 92 12.03 -23.55 -62.46
N GLY A 93 13.36 -23.59 -62.23
CA GLY A 93 14.27 -24.75 -62.03
C GLY A 93 15.80 -24.48 -61.90
N ALA A 94 16.42 -24.98 -60.81
CA ALA A 94 17.81 -25.44 -60.56
C ALA A 94 19.11 -24.83 -61.17
N THR A 95 20.10 -24.50 -60.30
CA THR A 95 21.50 -25.03 -60.16
C THR A 95 22.17 -24.34 -58.93
N ALA A 96 22.81 -25.00 -57.94
CA ALA A 96 24.10 -25.75 -57.85
C ALA A 96 25.38 -24.87 -58.03
N SER A 97 26.51 -24.97 -57.29
CA SER A 97 26.95 -25.60 -56.00
C SER A 97 28.41 -25.10 -55.70
N GLY A 98 29.13 -25.21 -54.57
CA GLY A 98 28.93 -25.74 -53.19
C GLY A 98 30.28 -25.87 -52.41
N TYR A 99 30.27 -26.28 -51.13
CA TYR A 99 31.43 -26.64 -50.24
C TYR A 99 32.35 -25.48 -49.75
N ALA A 100 33.17 -25.58 -48.67
CA ALA A 100 33.59 -26.69 -47.79
C ALA A 100 33.78 -26.27 -46.28
N SER A 101 34.29 -27.17 -45.43
CA SER A 101 34.29 -27.08 -43.94
C SER A 101 35.63 -27.43 -43.24
N ALA A 102 35.91 -26.91 -42.03
CA ALA A 102 36.91 -27.45 -41.08
C ALA A 102 36.72 -26.97 -39.61
N SER A 103 37.34 -27.68 -38.65
CA SER A 103 37.09 -27.63 -37.18
C SER A 103 38.37 -28.07 -36.41
N SER A 104 38.62 -27.88 -35.10
CA SER A 104 38.04 -27.07 -34.00
C SER A 104 38.87 -27.27 -32.69
N SER A 105 38.93 -26.31 -31.76
CA SER A 105 39.56 -26.47 -30.42
C SER A 105 38.92 -25.60 -29.32
N VAL A 106 39.08 -25.98 -28.05
CA VAL A 106 38.36 -25.41 -26.87
C VAL A 106 39.34 -24.68 -25.88
N PRO A 107 39.02 -24.27 -24.61
CA PRO A 107 39.48 -22.99 -24.06
C PRO A 107 40.61 -23.12 -23.00
N PRO A 108 40.95 -22.06 -22.26
CA PRO A 108 40.35 -21.94 -20.90
C PRO A 108 40.06 -20.51 -20.38
N THR A 109 39.13 -20.44 -19.43
CA THR A 109 38.95 -19.39 -18.39
C THR A 109 39.61 -19.91 -17.07
N PRO A 110 39.76 -19.17 -15.92
CA PRO A 110 38.81 -18.21 -15.34
C PRO A 110 39.44 -17.10 -14.43
N SER A 111 38.69 -16.65 -13.41
CA SER A 111 39.02 -15.75 -12.28
C SER A 111 39.16 -14.25 -12.58
N SER A 112 38.67 -13.31 -11.74
CA SER A 112 37.76 -13.45 -10.58
C SER A 112 36.95 -12.16 -10.30
N GLU A 113 35.88 -12.28 -9.52
CA GLU A 113 35.09 -11.15 -8.97
C GLU A 113 35.90 -10.32 -7.96
N ILE A 114 35.52 -9.04 -7.72
CA ILE A 114 35.33 -8.46 -6.37
C ILE A 114 34.59 -7.10 -6.41
N PHE A 115 34.03 -6.71 -5.26
CA PHE A 115 33.19 -5.53 -4.99
C PHE A 115 34.01 -4.26 -4.62
N GLN A 116 33.32 -3.20 -4.15
CA GLN A 116 33.78 -1.97 -3.44
C GLN A 116 33.96 -0.70 -4.30
N PHE A 117 33.71 0.53 -3.82
CA PHE A 117 32.81 1.01 -2.74
C PHE A 117 32.54 2.54 -2.95
N GLU A 118 32.23 3.29 -1.89
CA GLU A 118 32.08 4.75 -1.86
C GLU A 118 33.28 5.54 -2.42
N GLY A 119 33.08 6.84 -2.72
CA GLY A 119 34.07 7.84 -2.28
C GLY A 119 34.46 9.00 -3.22
N ILE A 120 33.58 10.01 -3.36
CA ILE A 120 33.90 11.46 -3.23
C ILE A 120 34.81 12.15 -4.30
N ASP A 121 34.41 13.39 -4.64
CA ASP A 121 35.14 14.48 -5.33
C ASP A 121 35.70 14.31 -6.77
N GLY A 122 35.93 15.45 -7.44
CA GLY A 122 36.95 15.49 -8.50
C GLY A 122 36.97 16.68 -9.46
N ARG A 123 35.83 17.07 -10.04
CA ARG A 123 35.67 18.13 -11.08
C ARG A 123 36.50 18.00 -12.39
N LEU A 124 35.74 17.81 -13.49
CA LEU A 124 35.76 18.65 -14.71
C LEU A 124 37.10 19.00 -15.43
N ALA A 125 37.25 18.46 -16.65
CA ALA A 125 37.71 19.21 -17.82
C ALA A 125 36.89 18.77 -19.05
N ILE A 126 35.89 19.55 -19.45
CA ILE A 126 35.88 20.42 -20.66
C ILE A 126 35.71 19.64 -21.98
N ARG A 127 34.67 20.01 -22.75
CA ARG A 127 34.34 19.43 -24.06
C ARG A 127 35.29 19.96 -25.14
N LYS A 128 35.63 19.12 -26.12
CA LYS A 128 36.20 19.56 -27.39
C LYS A 128 35.21 20.41 -28.17
N VAL A 129 35.73 21.41 -28.90
CA VAL A 129 35.16 21.96 -30.13
C VAL A 129 36.33 22.09 -31.09
N ASP A 130 36.17 21.61 -32.32
CA ASP A 130 37.25 21.53 -33.30
C ASP A 130 37.51 22.86 -34.01
N ASN A 131 38.76 23.08 -34.43
CA ASN A 131 39.07 23.81 -35.66
C ASN A 131 40.47 23.42 -36.15
N VAL A 132 40.66 23.48 -37.47
CA VAL A 132 41.84 22.93 -38.17
C VAL A 132 42.50 24.02 -39.01
N ILE A 133 43.84 24.10 -38.97
CA ILE A 133 44.80 24.38 -40.09
C ILE A 133 46.19 24.73 -39.48
N PRO A 134 47.34 24.36 -40.10
CA PRO A 134 48.64 24.26 -39.42
C PRO A 134 49.73 25.22 -39.96
N VAL A 135 50.97 25.15 -39.42
CA VAL A 135 52.29 25.08 -40.13
C VAL A 135 53.49 25.41 -39.19
N ALA A 136 54.61 24.69 -39.35
CA ALA A 136 55.99 24.96 -38.86
C ALA A 136 56.22 25.04 -37.32
N GLN A 137 57.39 24.70 -36.75
CA GLN A 137 58.62 24.03 -37.23
C GLN A 137 59.29 23.27 -36.04
N SER A 138 60.27 22.40 -36.31
CA SER A 138 61.00 21.54 -35.34
C SER A 138 62.32 22.19 -34.86
N PRO A 139 63.21 21.59 -34.00
CA PRO A 139 63.24 20.20 -33.47
C PRO A 139 63.68 20.00 -31.99
N GLY A 140 63.66 18.73 -31.53
CA GLY A 140 64.53 18.22 -30.45
C GLY A 140 63.86 17.87 -29.11
N PRO A 141 63.96 16.62 -28.61
CA PRO A 141 63.41 16.22 -27.32
C PRO A 141 64.42 16.32 -26.17
N GLN A 142 63.96 16.65 -24.96
CA GLN A 142 64.68 16.37 -23.72
C GLN A 142 63.75 15.79 -22.66
N SER A 143 64.13 14.62 -22.14
CA SER A 143 63.46 13.95 -21.03
C SER A 143 64.29 14.12 -19.75
N ILE A 144 63.71 14.67 -18.69
CA ILE A 144 64.27 14.64 -17.33
C ILE A 144 63.24 13.95 -16.43
N GLY A 145 63.67 12.88 -15.76
CA GLY A 145 62.77 11.95 -15.07
C GLY A 145 62.50 12.29 -13.61
N LEU A 146 61.50 11.60 -13.05
CA LEU A 146 61.20 11.58 -11.61
C LEU A 146 62.14 10.59 -10.89
N PRO A 147 62.87 11.01 -9.84
CA PRO A 147 63.16 10.11 -8.73
C PRO A 147 61.86 9.88 -7.93
N GLY A 148 61.62 8.73 -7.30
CA GLY A 148 62.55 7.66 -6.95
C GLY A 148 62.46 7.46 -5.43
N ASP A 149 61.90 6.32 -5.00
CA ASP A 149 61.56 6.07 -3.59
C ASP A 149 62.75 6.20 -2.63
N LEU A 150 62.46 6.48 -1.35
CA LEU A 150 62.95 5.64 -0.23
C LEU A 150 62.31 5.97 1.14
N ARG A 151 61.48 5.01 1.59
CA ARG A 151 61.30 4.47 2.96
C ARG A 151 61.43 5.35 4.23
N THR A 152 60.53 5.05 5.16
CA THR A 152 60.51 5.50 6.56
C THR A 152 61.77 5.12 7.36
N THR A 153 62.36 6.08 8.07
CA THR A 153 63.23 5.85 9.24
C THR A 153 62.81 6.76 10.40
N SER A 154 62.88 6.26 11.64
CA SER A 154 62.31 6.92 12.81
C SER A 154 63.36 7.62 13.70
N LYS A 155 62.92 8.66 14.42
CA LYS A 155 63.63 9.37 15.51
C LYS A 155 64.97 10.05 15.19
N VAL A 156 64.90 11.35 14.90
CA VAL A 156 65.82 12.34 15.50
C VAL A 156 64.97 13.53 15.98
N GLN A 157 65.24 14.05 17.18
CA GLN A 157 64.65 15.32 17.64
C GLN A 157 65.62 16.46 17.33
N ILE A 158 65.21 17.40 16.46
CA ILE A 158 65.81 18.73 16.35
C ILE A 158 64.66 19.73 16.35
N ALA A 159 64.80 20.81 17.12
CA ALA A 159 63.75 21.81 17.29
C ALA A 159 63.64 22.70 16.04
N ASN A 160 62.46 22.74 15.44
CA ASN A 160 62.03 23.83 14.56
C ASN A 160 60.93 24.63 15.28
N PRO A 161 60.87 25.97 15.11
CA PRO A 161 59.81 26.78 15.68
C PRO A 161 58.46 26.30 15.12
N ALA A 162 57.47 26.17 15.99
CA ALA A 162 56.14 25.75 15.59
C ALA A 162 55.51 26.81 14.68
N VAL A 163 55.51 26.56 13.37
CA VAL A 163 54.60 27.24 12.45
C VAL A 163 53.19 26.99 13.00
N PRO A 164 52.45 28.04 13.41
CA PRO A 164 51.10 27.83 13.92
C PRO A 164 50.30 27.18 12.80
N LYS A 165 49.74 25.99 13.08
CA LYS A 165 48.73 25.40 12.20
C LYS A 165 47.65 26.45 12.05
N ARG A 166 47.46 26.99 10.84
CA ARG A 166 46.31 27.85 10.57
C ARG A 166 45.09 27.00 10.84
N ASP A 167 44.29 27.38 11.84
CA ASP A 167 43.05 26.69 12.16
C ASP A 167 42.14 26.78 10.94
N PHE A 168 42.12 25.70 10.15
CA PHE A 168 41.35 25.64 8.93
C PHE A 168 39.89 25.39 9.31
N ASN A 169 39.20 26.48 9.66
CA ASN A 169 37.77 26.49 9.91
C ASN A 169 37.04 26.21 8.59
N PHE A 170 36.91 24.93 8.28
CA PHE A 170 36.22 24.37 7.11
C PHE A 170 34.87 25.07 6.84
N TRP A 171 34.12 25.37 7.90
CA TRP A 171 32.83 26.05 7.82
C TRP A 171 32.91 27.55 7.50
N ASP A 172 33.90 28.28 8.02
CA ASP A 172 34.07 29.71 7.76
C ASP A 172 34.59 29.95 6.33
N ASN A 173 35.49 29.09 5.87
CA ASN A 173 36.04 29.12 4.51
C ASN A 173 35.06 28.58 3.45
N MET A 174 33.93 28.00 3.83
CA MET A 174 32.95 27.43 2.90
C MET A 174 31.97 28.50 2.38
N PRO A 175 31.70 28.56 1.07
CA PRO A 175 30.65 29.41 0.49
C PRO A 175 29.27 29.21 1.15
N HIS A 176 28.50 30.29 1.23
CA HIS A 176 27.18 30.29 1.88
C HIS A 176 26.19 29.30 1.21
N GLU A 177 26.22 29.24 -0.12
CA GLU A 177 25.45 28.31 -0.95
C GLU A 177 25.75 26.85 -0.60
N MET A 178 27.04 26.48 -0.50
CA MET A 178 27.46 25.12 -0.13
C MET A 178 27.01 24.76 1.30
N ARG A 179 27.04 25.72 2.22
CA ARG A 179 26.50 25.53 3.59
C ARG A 179 24.99 25.32 3.59
N ILE A 180 24.23 26.12 2.84
CA ILE A 180 22.78 25.92 2.67
C ILE A 180 22.51 24.55 2.02
N HIS A 181 23.25 24.17 0.98
CA HIS A 181 23.06 22.90 0.29
C HIS A 181 23.29 21.70 1.21
N ILE A 182 24.38 21.68 1.99
CA ILE A 182 24.61 20.64 3.02
C ILE A 182 23.46 20.60 4.02
N PHE A 183 22.99 21.77 4.49
CA PHE A 183 21.92 21.83 5.49
C PHE A 183 20.55 21.44 4.91
N SER A 184 20.32 21.61 3.60
CA SER A 184 19.07 21.22 2.92
C SER A 184 18.82 19.70 2.90
N HIS A 185 19.84 18.89 3.22
CA HIS A 185 19.71 17.44 3.36
C HIS A 185 19.28 16.97 4.77
N PHE A 186 19.25 17.86 5.78
CA PHE A 186 18.81 17.52 7.13
C PHE A 186 17.30 17.69 7.31
N SER A 187 16.67 16.81 8.10
CA SER A 187 15.26 17.00 8.45
C SER A 187 15.07 18.25 9.34
N PRO A 188 13.88 18.88 9.34
CA PRO A 188 13.54 19.97 10.27
C PRO A 188 13.88 19.69 11.75
N ARG A 189 13.73 18.44 12.19
CA ARG A 189 14.05 17.98 13.55
C ARG A 189 15.56 18.00 13.81
N GLU A 190 16.37 17.73 12.79
CA GLU A 190 17.84 17.78 12.84
C GLU A 190 18.34 19.22 12.72
N LEU A 191 17.77 20.04 11.84
CA LEU A 191 18.08 21.48 11.78
C LEU A 191 17.91 22.16 13.15
N VAL A 192 16.81 21.89 13.85
CA VAL A 192 16.58 22.44 15.21
C VAL A 192 17.57 21.88 16.24
N ARG A 193 18.04 20.63 16.11
CA ARG A 193 19.13 20.09 16.95
C ARG A 193 20.48 20.76 16.63
N ILE A 194 20.85 20.88 15.36
CA ILE A 194 22.08 21.49 14.86
C ILE A 194 22.16 22.97 15.24
N SER A 195 21.02 23.67 15.31
CA SER A 195 20.93 25.07 15.77
C SER A 195 21.46 25.29 17.21
N ARG A 196 21.61 24.23 18.01
CA ARG A 196 22.16 24.28 19.38
C ARG A 196 23.68 24.10 19.46
N VAL A 197 24.35 23.78 18.34
CA VAL A 197 25.78 23.43 18.33
C VAL A 197 26.70 24.66 18.36
N ASN A 198 26.39 25.68 17.55
CA ASN A 198 27.17 26.92 17.46
C ASN A 198 26.27 28.07 16.95
N LYS A 199 26.54 29.32 17.35
CA LYS A 199 25.86 30.53 16.86
C LYS A 199 25.88 30.65 15.33
N MET A 200 26.96 30.19 14.68
CA MET A 200 27.04 30.14 13.22
C MET A 200 25.99 29.19 12.63
N PHE A 201 25.91 27.96 13.16
CA PHE A 201 24.94 26.95 12.72
C PHE A 201 23.51 27.36 13.09
N GLN A 202 23.32 28.04 14.23
CA GLN A 202 22.05 28.67 14.57
C GLN A 202 21.62 29.65 13.47
N LYS A 203 22.49 30.58 13.03
CA LYS A 203 22.16 31.52 11.96
C LYS A 203 21.81 30.80 10.64
N ILE A 204 22.51 29.70 10.31
CA ILE A 204 22.22 28.91 9.10
C ILE A 204 20.89 28.16 9.22
N CYS A 205 20.60 27.48 10.34
CA CYS A 205 19.36 26.73 10.53
C CYS A 205 18.09 27.61 10.55
N TYR A 206 18.20 28.91 10.82
CA TYR A 206 17.09 29.87 10.72
C TYR A 206 17.16 30.72 9.42
N ASP A 207 17.96 30.33 8.42
CA ASP A 207 17.94 30.93 7.08
C ASP A 207 16.69 30.47 6.31
N GLY A 208 15.88 31.40 5.81
CA GLY A 208 14.62 31.10 5.13
C GLY A 208 14.77 30.24 3.87
N GLN A 209 15.94 30.22 3.24
CA GLN A 209 16.19 29.38 2.05
C GLN A 209 16.12 27.87 2.33
N LEU A 210 16.36 27.44 3.57
CA LEU A 210 16.23 26.03 3.97
C LEU A 210 14.77 25.59 4.14
N TRP A 211 13.83 26.53 4.22
CA TRP A 211 12.46 26.31 4.68
C TRP A 211 11.42 26.53 3.58
N THR A 212 11.82 26.41 2.31
CA THR A 212 10.90 26.53 1.15
C THR A 212 9.74 25.53 1.21
N CYS A 213 9.99 24.35 1.78
CA CYS A 213 8.97 23.39 2.21
C CYS A 213 9.07 23.17 3.72
N PHE A 214 7.94 23.34 4.43
CA PHE A 214 7.80 23.17 5.87
C PHE A 214 6.70 22.14 6.15
N ASP A 215 7.09 20.90 6.48
CA ASP A 215 6.16 19.84 6.89
C ASP A 215 6.32 19.48 8.38
N ALA A 216 5.31 19.84 9.17
CA ALA A 216 5.30 19.62 10.62
C ALA A 216 4.69 18.29 11.08
N THR A 217 4.17 17.45 10.18
CA THR A 217 3.56 16.14 10.52
C THR A 217 4.52 15.23 11.28
N GLY A 218 5.80 15.22 10.91
CA GLY A 218 6.82 14.39 11.53
C GLY A 218 7.32 14.90 12.89
N PHE A 219 6.96 16.11 13.33
CA PHE A 219 7.61 16.75 14.49
C PHE A 219 6.72 17.56 15.45
N TYR A 220 5.40 17.71 15.21
CA TYR A 220 4.48 18.53 16.02
C TYR A 220 4.43 18.20 17.52
N GLN A 221 4.88 17.02 17.94
CA GLN A 221 5.00 16.63 19.36
C GLN A 221 6.36 16.99 19.99
N SER A 222 7.37 17.35 19.19
CA SER A 222 8.80 17.30 19.57
C SER A 222 9.58 18.60 19.48
N ILE A 223 9.09 19.59 18.74
CA ILE A 223 9.66 20.95 18.67
C ILE A 223 8.83 21.85 19.60
N PRO A 224 9.41 22.80 20.37
CA PRO A 224 8.63 23.75 21.15
C PRO A 224 7.89 24.77 20.27
N ALA A 225 6.67 25.16 20.67
CA ALA A 225 5.82 26.07 19.89
C ALA A 225 6.44 27.46 19.64
N GLU A 226 7.33 27.91 20.53
CA GLU A 226 8.10 29.14 20.36
C GLU A 226 9.19 29.00 19.28
N SER A 227 9.85 27.84 19.20
CA SER A 227 10.81 27.54 18.13
C SER A 227 10.11 27.44 16.78
N LEU A 228 8.93 26.81 16.72
CA LEU A 228 8.10 26.76 15.51
C LEU A 228 7.72 28.17 15.03
N ALA A 229 7.29 29.06 15.94
CA ALA A 229 7.00 30.46 15.60
C ALA A 229 8.26 31.21 15.10
N LYS A 230 9.43 30.98 15.71
CA LYS A 230 10.71 31.57 15.29
C LYS A 230 11.16 31.10 13.90
N ILE A 231 10.97 29.82 13.57
CA ILE A 231 11.23 29.29 12.22
C ILE A 231 10.32 30.02 11.22
N ILE A 232 9.01 30.03 11.44
CA ILE A 232 8.06 30.57 10.46
C ILE A 232 8.21 32.10 10.30
N VAL A 233 8.59 32.84 11.34
CA VAL A 233 8.90 34.29 11.20
C VAL A 233 10.17 34.53 10.37
N ALA A 234 11.21 33.69 10.52
CA ALA A 234 12.45 33.83 9.75
C ALA A 234 12.29 33.32 8.30
N ALA A 235 11.47 32.28 8.10
CA ALA A 235 11.26 31.62 6.82
C ALA A 235 10.12 32.18 5.97
N GLY A 236 9.11 32.82 6.57
CA GLY A 236 7.81 33.14 5.97
C GLY A 236 7.80 33.63 4.51
N PRO A 237 8.67 34.59 4.10
CA PRO A 237 8.74 35.06 2.71
C PRO A 237 9.20 34.00 1.70
N PHE A 238 9.90 32.95 2.15
CA PHE A 238 10.46 31.88 1.32
C PHE A 238 9.64 30.58 1.37
N ILE A 239 8.77 30.39 2.36
CA ILE A 239 7.88 29.22 2.44
C ILE A 239 6.93 29.25 1.25
N LYS A 240 6.97 28.19 0.43
CA LYS A 240 6.02 27.92 -0.66
C LYS A 240 5.10 26.76 -0.31
N ASP A 241 5.63 25.74 0.36
CA ASP A 241 4.88 24.57 0.80
C ASP A 241 4.74 24.58 2.33
N LEU A 242 3.52 24.71 2.83
CA LEU A 242 3.21 24.81 4.26
C LEU A 242 2.25 23.69 4.67
N ASN A 243 2.78 22.65 5.32
CA ASN A 243 1.98 21.57 5.90
C ASN A 243 1.96 21.67 7.44
N LEU A 244 0.79 22.04 7.97
CA LEU A 244 0.51 22.17 9.41
C LEU A 244 -0.46 21.09 9.93
N ARG A 245 -0.65 19.99 9.18
CA ARG A 245 -1.54 18.88 9.54
C ARG A 245 -1.24 18.38 10.96
N GLY A 246 -2.27 18.36 11.81
CA GLY A 246 -2.16 17.91 13.21
C GLY A 246 -1.39 18.83 14.16
N CYS A 247 -1.06 20.08 13.77
CA CYS A 247 -0.25 20.98 14.59
C CYS A 247 -0.99 21.62 15.78
N VAL A 248 -1.25 20.83 16.82
CA VAL A 248 -1.82 21.27 18.12
C VAL A 248 -1.14 22.53 18.68
N GLN A 249 0.17 22.68 18.45
CA GLN A 249 0.95 23.82 18.93
C GLN A 249 0.57 25.19 18.32
N VAL A 250 -0.03 25.18 17.13
CA VAL A 250 -0.45 26.37 16.38
C VAL A 250 -1.88 26.80 16.74
N GLU A 251 -2.62 25.99 17.51
CA GLU A 251 -3.99 26.26 17.96
C GLU A 251 -4.16 27.56 18.77
N HIS A 252 -3.09 28.07 19.38
CA HIS A 252 -3.12 29.40 19.99
C HIS A 252 -3.19 30.47 18.91
N TYR A 253 -4.34 31.15 18.80
CA TYR A 253 -4.66 32.17 17.79
C TYR A 253 -3.51 33.15 17.48
N LYS A 254 -2.79 33.65 18.50
CA LYS A 254 -1.65 34.57 18.31
C LYS A 254 -0.52 33.98 17.46
N ARG A 255 -0.28 32.67 17.54
CA ARG A 255 0.71 31.96 16.71
C ARG A 255 0.20 31.77 15.29
N ALA A 256 -1.05 31.33 15.12
CA ALA A 256 -1.70 31.24 13.81
C ALA A 256 -1.69 32.59 13.06
N GLU A 257 -1.97 33.70 13.75
CA GLU A 257 -1.91 35.04 13.17
C GLU A 257 -0.48 35.44 12.73
N VAL A 258 0.55 35.06 13.50
CA VAL A 258 1.96 35.28 13.13
C VAL A 258 2.36 34.44 11.92
N VAL A 259 1.93 33.18 11.82
CA VAL A 259 2.12 32.34 10.62
C VAL A 259 1.53 33.01 9.39
N VAL A 260 0.27 33.46 9.49
CA VAL A 260 -0.44 34.13 8.38
C VAL A 260 0.21 35.45 7.97
N LYS A 261 0.73 36.24 8.92
CA LYS A 261 1.41 37.51 8.62
C LYS A 261 2.80 37.30 7.98
N ALA A 262 3.44 36.16 8.21
CA ALA A 262 4.75 35.81 7.68
C ALA A 262 4.68 35.17 6.28
N CYS A 263 3.74 34.24 6.05
CA CYS A 263 3.63 33.46 4.82
C CYS A 263 2.79 34.17 3.74
N LYS A 264 3.47 34.71 2.72
CA LYS A 264 2.87 35.52 1.63
C LYS A 264 3.07 34.96 0.20
N ASN A 265 3.87 33.91 0.05
CA ASN A 265 4.24 33.32 -1.24
C ASN A 265 3.88 31.82 -1.30
N LEU A 266 2.83 31.41 -0.59
CA LEU A 266 2.38 30.03 -0.51
C LEU A 266 1.81 29.56 -1.86
N VAL A 267 2.36 28.46 -2.34
CA VAL A 267 1.88 27.70 -3.51
C VAL A 267 1.06 26.51 -3.03
N ASN A 268 1.50 25.83 -1.96
CA ASN A 268 0.85 24.66 -1.40
C ASN A 268 0.59 24.89 0.09
N ALA A 269 -0.68 24.78 0.53
CA ALA A 269 -1.07 24.97 1.93
C ALA A 269 -1.99 23.83 2.41
N THR A 270 -1.58 23.09 3.43
CA THR A 270 -2.36 22.01 4.03
C THR A 270 -2.56 22.23 5.53
N LEU A 271 -3.77 22.63 5.90
CA LEU A 271 -4.18 23.04 7.26
C LEU A 271 -5.08 21.98 7.94
N GLU A 272 -4.95 20.72 7.54
CA GLU A 272 -5.82 19.62 7.95
C GLU A 272 -5.86 19.44 9.48
N GLY A 273 -7.08 19.45 10.03
CA GLY A 273 -7.32 19.17 11.45
C GLY A 273 -6.90 20.29 12.42
N CYS A 274 -6.56 21.50 11.96
CA CYS A 274 -6.27 22.64 12.83
C CYS A 274 -7.54 23.21 13.51
N ARG A 275 -8.14 22.46 14.45
CA ARG A 275 -9.48 22.69 15.04
C ARG A 275 -9.73 24.11 15.59
N ASN A 276 -8.69 24.75 16.14
CA ASN A 276 -8.78 26.08 16.77
C ASN A 276 -8.41 27.25 15.84
N PHE A 277 -8.29 27.03 14.53
CA PHE A 277 -8.00 28.09 13.56
C PHE A 277 -9.17 29.07 13.42
N GLN A 278 -8.91 30.38 13.43
CA GLN A 278 -9.97 31.40 13.37
C GLN A 278 -10.31 31.79 11.92
N ARG A 279 -11.58 32.10 11.66
CA ARG A 279 -12.10 32.48 10.33
C ARG A 279 -11.36 33.69 9.75
N ASN A 280 -11.16 34.74 10.55
CA ASN A 280 -10.47 35.96 10.15
C ASN A 280 -9.00 35.67 9.77
N THR A 281 -8.34 34.77 10.51
CA THR A 281 -6.97 34.33 10.23
C THR A 281 -6.89 33.58 8.89
N LEU A 282 -7.88 32.72 8.59
CA LEU A 282 -7.99 32.06 7.28
C LEU A 282 -8.25 33.05 6.15
N HIS A 283 -9.17 33.99 6.33
CA HIS A 283 -9.48 35.03 5.33
C HIS A 283 -8.27 35.93 5.03
N ASN A 284 -7.44 36.20 6.03
CA ASN A 284 -6.21 36.96 5.84
C ASN A 284 -5.14 36.15 5.09
N LEU A 285 -4.99 34.84 5.36
CA LEU A 285 -4.07 33.97 4.61
C LEU A 285 -4.44 33.89 3.13
N LEU A 286 -5.73 33.72 2.83
CA LEU A 286 -6.22 33.56 1.46
C LEU A 286 -6.07 34.85 0.65
N ARG A 287 -6.28 36.02 1.27
CA ARG A 287 -6.03 37.33 0.64
C ARG A 287 -4.55 37.68 0.46
N SER A 288 -3.65 37.04 1.19
CA SER A 288 -2.22 37.34 1.15
C SER A 288 -1.39 36.38 0.29
N ASN A 289 -2.01 35.43 -0.41
CA ASN A 289 -1.34 34.39 -1.20
C ASN A 289 -2.11 34.17 -2.53
N ASP A 290 -1.69 34.87 -3.57
CA ASP A 290 -2.28 34.87 -4.92
C ASP A 290 -1.81 33.69 -5.80
N GLN A 291 -0.57 33.23 -5.58
CA GLN A 291 0.06 32.11 -6.29
C GLN A 291 -0.33 30.71 -5.76
N LEU A 292 -1.42 30.62 -4.99
CA LEU A 292 -1.86 29.39 -4.33
C LEU A 292 -2.43 28.39 -5.35
N ALA A 293 -1.75 27.25 -5.51
CA ALA A 293 -2.07 26.18 -6.44
C ALA A 293 -2.73 24.95 -5.78
N ASN A 294 -2.32 24.57 -4.56
CA ASN A 294 -2.90 23.44 -3.83
C ASN A 294 -3.34 23.83 -2.42
N LEU A 295 -4.63 23.65 -2.12
CA LEU A 295 -5.23 24.07 -0.85
C LEU A 295 -6.03 22.91 -0.21
N ASN A 296 -5.53 22.40 0.92
CA ASN A 296 -6.22 21.38 1.72
C ASN A 296 -6.68 21.95 3.07
N LEU A 297 -8.00 21.93 3.29
CA LEU A 297 -8.70 22.49 4.45
C LEU A 297 -9.55 21.44 5.19
N THR A 298 -9.24 20.14 5.02
CA THR A 298 -10.02 19.03 5.58
C THR A 298 -10.30 19.15 7.09
N GLY A 299 -11.57 18.97 7.44
CA GLY A 299 -12.06 19.01 8.83
C GLY A 299 -12.02 20.38 9.50
N LEU A 300 -11.87 21.50 8.76
CA LEU A 300 -11.82 22.84 9.34
C LEU A 300 -13.20 23.48 9.48
N THR A 301 -13.66 23.59 10.73
CA THR A 301 -14.87 24.35 11.14
C THR A 301 -14.78 25.86 10.86
N ALA A 302 -13.61 26.38 10.52
CA ALA A 302 -13.39 27.78 10.13
C ALA A 302 -13.84 28.08 8.68
N VAL A 303 -13.99 27.06 7.84
CA VAL A 303 -14.35 27.20 6.42
C VAL A 303 -15.85 27.46 6.27
N THR A 304 -16.20 28.45 5.47
CA THR A 304 -17.58 28.80 5.13
C THR A 304 -17.70 29.22 3.67
N ASN A 305 -18.92 29.38 3.17
CA ASN A 305 -19.18 29.90 1.81
C ASN A 305 -18.49 31.27 1.56
N MET A 306 -18.28 32.10 2.59
CA MET A 306 -17.54 33.37 2.47
C MET A 306 -16.03 33.15 2.27
N SER A 307 -15.45 32.13 2.91
CA SER A 307 -14.05 31.73 2.65
C SER A 307 -13.86 31.31 1.19
N CYS A 308 -14.83 30.57 0.63
CA CYS A 308 -14.84 30.18 -0.77
C CYS A 308 -14.97 31.36 -1.74
N LYS A 309 -15.80 32.37 -1.42
CA LYS A 309 -15.84 33.62 -2.19
C LYS A 309 -14.48 34.33 -2.20
N ILE A 310 -13.80 34.40 -1.04
CA ILE A 310 -12.46 35.01 -0.96
C ILE A 310 -11.43 34.22 -1.78
N ILE A 311 -11.51 32.89 -1.83
CA ILE A 311 -10.65 32.04 -2.70
C ILE A 311 -10.89 32.38 -4.17
N ALA A 312 -12.16 32.46 -4.60
CA ALA A 312 -12.53 32.82 -5.97
C ALA A 312 -12.05 34.23 -6.38
N GLU A 313 -11.95 35.16 -5.44
CA GLU A 313 -11.46 36.53 -5.65
C GLU A 313 -9.93 36.66 -5.56
N SER A 314 -9.23 35.76 -4.84
CA SER A 314 -7.81 35.93 -4.48
C SER A 314 -6.85 34.90 -5.12
N CYS A 315 -7.31 33.68 -5.43
CA CYS A 315 -6.44 32.54 -5.78
C CYS A 315 -6.72 31.97 -7.20
N PRO A 316 -6.57 32.74 -8.29
CA PRO A 316 -6.96 32.29 -9.64
C PRO A 316 -6.11 31.15 -10.22
N GLN A 317 -4.98 30.81 -9.59
CA GLN A 317 -4.07 29.74 -10.01
C GLN A 317 -4.40 28.36 -9.40
N LEU A 318 -5.47 28.24 -8.60
CA LEU A 318 -5.78 27.04 -7.84
C LEU A 318 -6.06 25.81 -8.74
N GLU A 319 -5.25 24.77 -8.59
CA GLU A 319 -5.35 23.48 -9.31
C GLU A 319 -5.94 22.36 -8.45
N MET A 320 -5.72 22.35 -7.12
CA MET A 320 -6.34 21.41 -6.18
C MET A 320 -7.02 22.13 -5.00
N PHE A 321 -8.27 21.75 -4.72
CA PHE A 321 -9.06 22.26 -3.62
C PHE A 321 -9.74 21.11 -2.86
N ASN A 322 -9.37 20.93 -1.60
CA ASN A 322 -9.94 19.91 -0.72
C ASN A 322 -10.59 20.54 0.52
N VAL A 323 -11.90 20.35 0.63
CA VAL A 323 -12.78 20.86 1.69
C VAL A 323 -13.66 19.75 2.30
N SER A 324 -13.29 18.48 2.12
CA SER A 324 -14.04 17.38 2.74
C SER A 324 -14.15 17.56 4.27
N TRP A 325 -15.27 17.15 4.85
CA TRP A 325 -15.60 17.30 6.29
C TRP A 325 -15.75 18.75 6.79
N CYS A 326 -15.98 19.73 5.90
CA CYS A 326 -16.23 21.14 6.29
C CYS A 326 -17.71 21.42 6.58
N VAL A 327 -18.17 21.13 7.80
CA VAL A 327 -19.59 21.19 8.25
C VAL A 327 -20.34 22.52 7.99
N HIS A 328 -19.61 23.64 7.87
CA HIS A 328 -20.17 24.99 7.64
C HIS A 328 -20.01 25.49 6.18
N LEU A 329 -19.69 24.59 5.25
CA LEU A 329 -19.63 24.84 3.82
C LEU A 329 -20.78 24.12 3.11
N ASP A 330 -21.35 24.76 2.09
CA ASP A 330 -22.27 24.12 1.14
C ASP A 330 -21.68 24.15 -0.29
N ALA A 331 -22.24 23.33 -1.18
CA ALA A 331 -21.94 23.34 -2.60
C ALA A 331 -22.13 24.72 -3.28
N ARG A 332 -22.94 25.61 -2.69
CA ARG A 332 -23.07 27.03 -3.09
C ARG A 332 -21.76 27.82 -2.96
N GLY A 333 -20.94 27.53 -1.95
CA GLY A 333 -19.58 28.07 -1.85
C GLY A 333 -18.64 27.48 -2.89
N ILE A 334 -18.79 26.19 -3.19
CA ILE A 334 -17.99 25.51 -4.22
C ILE A 334 -18.32 26.06 -5.62
N LYS A 335 -19.59 26.43 -5.89
CA LYS A 335 -20.01 27.12 -7.12
C LYS A 335 -19.20 28.39 -7.39
N THR A 336 -18.91 29.21 -6.37
CA THR A 336 -18.12 30.44 -6.58
C THR A 336 -16.64 30.15 -6.83
N VAL A 337 -16.05 29.15 -6.18
CA VAL A 337 -14.67 28.71 -6.45
C VAL A 337 -14.53 28.20 -7.89
N LEU A 338 -15.48 27.37 -8.36
CA LEU A 338 -15.51 26.88 -9.74
C LEU A 338 -15.63 28.00 -10.78
N GLN A 339 -16.28 29.11 -10.45
CA GLN A 339 -16.39 30.28 -11.32
C GLN A 339 -15.13 31.16 -11.32
N GLY A 340 -14.42 31.25 -10.18
CA GLY A 340 -13.21 32.08 -10.05
C GLY A 340 -11.88 31.38 -10.39
N CYS A 341 -11.82 30.04 -10.31
CA CYS A 341 -10.58 29.26 -10.45
C CYS A 341 -10.58 28.42 -11.75
N PRO A 342 -10.28 29.01 -12.93
CA PRO A 342 -10.38 28.32 -14.22
C PRO A 342 -9.40 27.15 -14.38
N LYS A 343 -8.34 27.09 -13.57
CA LYS A 343 -7.33 26.03 -13.56
C LYS A 343 -7.65 24.85 -12.64
N LEU A 344 -8.79 24.82 -11.95
CA LEU A 344 -9.09 23.78 -10.97
C LEU A 344 -9.22 22.40 -11.65
N ARG A 345 -8.45 21.42 -11.18
CA ARG A 345 -8.39 20.04 -11.66
C ARG A 345 -8.86 19.01 -10.64
N ASP A 346 -8.49 19.18 -9.37
CA ASP A 346 -8.76 18.21 -8.30
C ASP A 346 -9.66 18.85 -7.23
N LEU A 347 -10.95 18.54 -7.28
CA LEU A 347 -11.96 19.04 -6.35
C LEU A 347 -12.39 17.91 -5.42
N ARG A 348 -12.28 18.13 -4.10
CA ARG A 348 -12.70 17.18 -3.07
C ARG A 348 -13.60 17.87 -2.05
N ALA A 349 -14.83 17.38 -1.95
CA ALA A 349 -15.90 17.97 -1.15
C ALA A 349 -16.75 16.87 -0.51
N GLY A 350 -16.08 15.87 0.08
CA GLY A 350 -16.75 14.77 0.78
C GLY A 350 -17.47 15.24 2.04
N GLU A 351 -18.66 14.69 2.28
CA GLU A 351 -19.58 15.06 3.38
C GLU A 351 -19.96 16.56 3.40
N VAL A 352 -19.99 17.21 2.22
CA VAL A 352 -20.50 18.58 2.03
C VAL A 352 -21.94 18.55 1.51
N ARG A 353 -22.78 19.48 1.99
CA ARG A 353 -24.22 19.58 1.67
C ARG A 353 -24.52 20.47 0.46
N GLY A 354 -25.71 20.35 -0.08
CA GLY A 354 -26.25 21.20 -1.15
C GLY A 354 -25.93 20.73 -2.58
N PHE A 355 -25.43 19.50 -2.76
CA PHE A 355 -25.19 18.90 -4.09
C PHE A 355 -26.47 18.41 -4.80
N ASP A 356 -27.63 18.67 -4.22
CA ASP A 356 -28.95 18.63 -4.87
C ASP A 356 -29.19 19.82 -5.82
N ASN A 357 -28.50 20.93 -5.63
CA ASN A 357 -28.71 22.18 -6.37
C ASN A 357 -28.21 22.08 -7.82
N LEU A 358 -29.14 22.09 -8.78
CA LEU A 358 -28.87 22.06 -10.23
C LEU A 358 -27.95 23.20 -10.68
N ASP A 359 -28.08 24.38 -10.05
CA ASP A 359 -27.17 25.53 -10.12
C ASP A 359 -25.67 25.18 -10.03
N VAL A 360 -25.31 24.20 -9.20
CA VAL A 360 -23.92 23.78 -8.99
C VAL A 360 -23.52 22.73 -10.03
N ALA A 361 -24.45 21.82 -10.34
CA ALA A 361 -24.29 20.83 -11.40
C ALA A 361 -24.03 21.49 -12.76
N GLU A 362 -24.74 22.57 -13.08
CA GLU A 362 -24.57 23.29 -14.35
C GLU A 362 -23.21 24.01 -14.43
N VAL A 363 -22.71 24.56 -13.33
CA VAL A 363 -21.35 25.16 -13.28
C VAL A 363 -20.27 24.09 -13.40
N LEU A 364 -20.45 22.91 -12.81
CA LEU A 364 -19.57 21.76 -13.04
C LEU A 364 -19.61 21.31 -14.51
N TYR A 365 -20.79 21.33 -15.14
CA TYR A 365 -20.96 21.01 -16.56
C TYR A 365 -20.24 22.02 -17.48
N ARG A 366 -20.43 23.32 -17.24
CA ARG A 366 -19.86 24.42 -18.05
C ARG A 366 -18.33 24.56 -17.89
N THR A 367 -17.76 24.25 -16.73
CA THR A 367 -16.32 24.42 -16.47
C THR A 367 -15.45 23.32 -17.10
N ASN A 368 -15.88 22.05 -17.03
CA ASN A 368 -15.24 20.86 -17.63
C ASN A 368 -13.69 20.84 -17.64
N ASN A 369 -13.05 21.30 -16.55
CA ASN A 369 -11.59 21.29 -16.37
C ASN A 369 -11.11 20.34 -15.27
N LEU A 370 -12.03 19.78 -14.49
CA LEU A 370 -11.72 18.80 -13.45
C LEU A 370 -11.18 17.50 -14.05
N GLU A 371 -10.10 16.99 -13.47
CA GLU A 371 -9.54 15.65 -13.68
C GLU A 371 -9.88 14.70 -12.52
N ARG A 372 -10.05 15.22 -11.30
CA ARG A 372 -10.51 14.46 -10.11
C ARG A 372 -11.69 15.17 -9.44
N LEU A 373 -12.74 14.41 -9.16
CA LEU A 373 -13.93 14.85 -8.46
C LEU A 373 -14.29 13.83 -7.36
N VAL A 374 -14.25 14.28 -6.10
CA VAL A 374 -14.56 13.46 -4.92
C VAL A 374 -15.72 14.08 -4.15
N LEU A 375 -16.87 13.40 -4.17
CA LEU A 375 -18.12 13.78 -3.51
C LEU A 375 -18.59 12.67 -2.53
N ASN A 376 -17.65 11.94 -1.93
CA ASN A 376 -17.95 10.83 -1.04
C ASN A 376 -18.81 11.27 0.16
N GLY A 377 -19.85 10.53 0.51
CA GLY A 377 -20.75 10.85 1.62
C GLY A 377 -21.71 12.03 1.37
N CYS A 378 -21.81 12.54 0.14
CA CYS A 378 -22.78 13.57 -0.23
C CYS A 378 -24.18 12.99 -0.41
N ALA A 379 -24.80 12.53 0.68
CA ALA A 379 -26.11 11.85 0.71
C ALA A 379 -27.29 12.66 0.11
N GLU A 380 -27.12 13.95 -0.14
CA GLU A 380 -28.11 14.81 -0.80
C GLU A 380 -28.04 14.75 -2.35
N LEU A 381 -26.93 14.29 -2.93
CA LEU A 381 -26.68 14.22 -4.38
C LEU A 381 -27.70 13.30 -5.07
N THR A 382 -28.44 13.84 -6.05
CA THR A 382 -29.51 13.12 -6.76
C THR A 382 -29.11 12.73 -8.18
N ASP A 383 -29.81 11.75 -8.75
CA ASP A 383 -29.65 11.34 -10.15
C ASP A 383 -29.80 12.51 -11.14
N ARG A 384 -30.74 13.45 -10.91
CA ARG A 384 -30.89 14.65 -11.75
C ARG A 384 -29.65 15.55 -11.66
N ALA A 385 -29.15 15.81 -10.45
CA ALA A 385 -27.95 16.63 -10.28
C ALA A 385 -26.72 15.99 -10.97
N LEU A 386 -26.52 14.67 -10.80
CA LEU A 386 -25.44 13.95 -11.47
C LEU A 386 -25.61 13.94 -13.00
N LYS A 387 -26.84 13.74 -13.51
CA LYS A 387 -27.11 13.86 -14.96
C LYS A 387 -26.75 15.25 -15.48
N VAL A 388 -27.17 16.32 -14.79
CA VAL A 388 -26.86 17.70 -15.19
C VAL A 388 -25.36 18.00 -15.15
N MET A 389 -24.59 17.43 -14.22
CA MET A 389 -23.11 17.56 -14.20
C MET A 389 -22.42 16.98 -15.45
N VAL A 390 -23.03 15.96 -16.07
CA VAL A 390 -22.45 15.23 -17.23
C VAL A 390 -23.02 15.75 -18.55
N HIS A 391 -24.33 15.97 -18.63
CA HIS A 391 -25.07 16.30 -19.86
C HIS A 391 -25.52 17.77 -19.95
N GLY A 392 -25.53 18.52 -18.86
CA GLY A 392 -26.27 19.79 -18.78
C GLY A 392 -27.76 19.56 -18.49
N GLU A 393 -28.54 20.65 -18.43
CA GLU A 393 -29.98 20.58 -18.13
C GLU A 393 -30.77 19.97 -19.31
N ASP A 394 -30.68 20.59 -20.49
CA ASP A 394 -31.31 20.13 -21.72
C ASP A 394 -30.24 19.88 -22.81
N PRO A 395 -29.68 18.66 -22.90
CA PRO A 395 -28.78 18.27 -23.98
C PRO A 395 -29.55 18.02 -25.29
N GLU A 396 -28.96 18.36 -26.43
CA GLU A 396 -29.40 17.84 -27.73
C GLU A 396 -29.17 16.32 -27.76
N ILE A 397 -30.20 15.54 -28.13
CA ILE A 397 -30.12 14.08 -28.20
C ILE A 397 -29.97 13.65 -29.66
N ASP A 398 -28.94 12.84 -29.95
CA ASP A 398 -28.77 12.19 -31.24
C ASP A 398 -29.89 11.16 -31.47
N ILE A 399 -30.70 11.42 -32.49
CA ILE A 399 -31.84 10.61 -32.94
C ILE A 399 -31.42 9.18 -33.30
N LEU A 400 -30.17 8.95 -33.72
CA LEU A 400 -29.69 7.64 -34.16
C LEU A 400 -29.15 6.75 -33.02
N THR A 401 -28.65 7.34 -31.93
CA THR A 401 -28.03 6.57 -30.83
C THR A 401 -28.71 6.74 -29.47
N ASP A 402 -29.72 7.61 -29.35
CA ASP A 402 -30.41 8.01 -28.11
C ASP A 402 -29.44 8.50 -27.03
N ARG A 403 -28.50 9.36 -27.44
CA ARG A 403 -27.40 9.87 -26.60
C ARG A 403 -27.32 11.39 -26.63
N PRO A 404 -27.01 12.03 -25.49
CA PRO A 404 -26.76 13.47 -25.45
C PRO A 404 -25.46 13.82 -26.18
N VAL A 405 -25.54 14.76 -27.13
CA VAL A 405 -24.41 15.27 -27.91
C VAL A 405 -23.68 16.34 -27.08
N VAL A 406 -22.85 15.87 -26.14
CA VAL A 406 -22.17 16.74 -25.16
C VAL A 406 -20.66 16.55 -25.18
N PRO A 407 -19.86 17.58 -24.88
CA PRO A 407 -18.41 17.42 -24.83
C PRO A 407 -18.02 16.44 -23.70
N PRO A 408 -17.11 15.49 -23.96
CA PRO A 408 -16.72 14.49 -22.97
C PRO A 408 -16.10 15.16 -21.74
N ARG A 409 -16.33 14.56 -20.56
CA ARG A 409 -15.76 15.01 -19.30
C ARG A 409 -14.27 14.63 -19.24
N LYS A 410 -13.43 15.53 -18.74
CA LYS A 410 -11.98 15.26 -18.49
C LYS A 410 -11.72 14.41 -17.24
N TRP A 411 -12.76 13.83 -16.62
CA TRP A 411 -12.70 13.11 -15.35
C TRP A 411 -11.88 11.82 -15.47
N ARG A 412 -10.73 11.80 -14.79
CA ARG A 412 -9.85 10.64 -14.60
C ARG A 412 -10.16 9.91 -13.30
N HIS A 413 -10.62 10.60 -12.27
CA HIS A 413 -11.00 9.98 -11.00
C HIS A 413 -12.34 10.52 -10.51
N LEU A 414 -13.30 9.62 -10.31
CA LEU A 414 -14.63 9.93 -9.81
C LEU A 414 -14.93 9.07 -8.56
N ASP A 415 -15.29 9.73 -7.47
CA ASP A 415 -15.60 9.10 -6.18
C ASP A 415 -16.95 9.64 -5.69
N LEU A 416 -17.99 8.80 -5.78
CA LEU A 416 -19.36 9.09 -5.35
C LEU A 416 -19.80 8.12 -4.23
N SER A 417 -18.85 7.49 -3.52
CA SER A 417 -19.13 6.50 -2.48
C SER A 417 -20.06 7.05 -1.39
N ARG A 418 -20.98 6.22 -0.88
CA ARG A 418 -21.98 6.57 0.16
C ARG A 418 -22.98 7.66 -0.24
N CYS A 419 -23.21 7.91 -1.53
CA CYS A 419 -24.26 8.80 -2.01
C CYS A 419 -25.61 8.04 -2.13
N SER A 420 -26.28 7.84 -0.99
CA SER A 420 -27.49 7.00 -0.86
C SER A 420 -28.74 7.45 -1.64
N ARG A 421 -28.68 8.58 -2.35
CA ARG A 421 -29.72 9.09 -3.26
C ARG A 421 -29.40 8.89 -4.75
N LEU A 422 -28.25 8.30 -5.09
CA LEU A 422 -27.95 7.87 -6.45
C LEU A 422 -28.53 6.48 -6.71
N THR A 423 -29.12 6.31 -7.89
CA THR A 423 -29.62 5.04 -8.40
C THR A 423 -28.92 4.67 -9.71
N THR A 424 -29.24 3.47 -10.20
CA THR A 424 -28.85 3.01 -11.55
C THR A 424 -29.07 4.05 -12.64
N GLN A 425 -30.10 4.91 -12.57
CA GLN A 425 -30.38 5.91 -13.61
C GLN A 425 -29.34 7.05 -13.65
N GLY A 426 -28.94 7.59 -12.49
CA GLY A 426 -27.96 8.68 -12.43
C GLY A 426 -26.56 8.22 -12.79
N VAL A 427 -26.15 7.04 -12.32
CA VAL A 427 -24.82 6.47 -12.66
C VAL A 427 -24.74 6.09 -14.14
N LYS A 428 -25.81 5.56 -14.74
CA LYS A 428 -25.86 5.22 -16.18
C LYS A 428 -25.57 6.43 -17.09
N ALA A 429 -25.88 7.66 -16.65
CA ALA A 429 -25.59 8.89 -17.39
C ALA A 429 -24.09 9.12 -17.66
N LEU A 430 -23.19 8.56 -16.84
CA LEU A 430 -21.73 8.63 -17.02
C LEU A 430 -21.27 7.89 -18.28
N GLY A 431 -21.97 6.84 -18.70
CA GLY A 431 -21.62 6.02 -19.85
C GLY A 431 -21.42 6.85 -21.12
N TYR A 432 -20.39 6.51 -21.89
CA TYR A 432 -19.92 7.19 -23.10
C TYR A 432 -19.43 8.64 -22.93
N ASN A 433 -19.63 9.26 -21.77
CA ASN A 433 -19.30 10.66 -21.51
C ASN A 433 -18.00 10.86 -20.71
N VAL A 434 -17.39 9.79 -20.18
CA VAL A 434 -16.18 9.82 -19.34
C VAL A 434 -15.02 8.95 -19.89
N PRO A 435 -14.66 9.04 -21.19
CA PRO A 435 -13.75 8.07 -21.84
C PRO A 435 -12.33 7.99 -21.25
N ASP A 436 -11.89 9.05 -20.56
CA ASP A 436 -10.58 9.14 -19.90
C ASP A 436 -10.57 8.66 -18.44
N LEU A 437 -11.66 8.06 -17.95
CA LEU A 437 -11.79 7.61 -16.56
C LEU A 437 -10.79 6.50 -16.24
N GLN A 438 -10.00 6.72 -15.18
CA GLN A 438 -8.96 5.84 -14.66
C GLN A 438 -9.32 5.23 -13.30
N GLY A 439 -10.08 5.94 -12.47
CA GLY A 439 -10.55 5.46 -11.17
C GLY A 439 -12.02 5.78 -10.94
N LEU A 440 -12.81 4.77 -10.55
CA LEU A 440 -14.22 4.89 -10.20
C LEU A 440 -14.50 4.28 -8.83
N ARG A 441 -15.15 5.03 -7.94
CA ARG A 441 -15.67 4.52 -6.66
C ARG A 441 -17.16 4.80 -6.51
N LEU A 442 -17.91 3.76 -6.18
CA LEU A 442 -19.34 3.80 -5.90
C LEU A 442 -19.72 3.03 -4.61
N SER A 443 -18.73 2.73 -3.76
CA SER A 443 -18.93 1.93 -2.54
C SER A 443 -20.02 2.47 -1.62
N GLY A 444 -20.95 1.62 -1.16
CA GLY A 444 -22.06 1.98 -0.28
C GLY A 444 -23.21 2.76 -0.96
N CYS A 445 -23.30 2.69 -2.29
CA CYS A 445 -24.44 3.21 -3.06
C CYS A 445 -25.45 2.09 -3.36
N THR A 446 -26.12 1.59 -2.31
CA THR A 446 -26.89 0.33 -2.32
C THR A 446 -28.02 0.22 -3.35
N ALA A 447 -28.46 1.32 -3.97
CA ALA A 447 -29.48 1.34 -5.04
C ALA A 447 -28.89 1.20 -6.47
N LEU A 448 -27.67 0.68 -6.61
CA LEU A 448 -27.01 0.41 -7.89
C LEU A 448 -27.10 -1.06 -8.27
N THR A 449 -27.51 -1.30 -9.52
CA THR A 449 -27.61 -2.61 -10.16
C THR A 449 -26.67 -2.70 -11.37
N ASP A 450 -26.43 -3.92 -11.88
CA ASP A 450 -25.53 -4.21 -13.00
C ASP A 450 -25.69 -3.25 -14.21
N ALA A 451 -26.94 -2.90 -14.55
CA ALA A 451 -27.29 -2.01 -15.66
C ALA A 451 -26.82 -0.55 -15.51
N ALA A 452 -26.31 -0.15 -14.34
CA ALA A 452 -25.68 1.15 -14.11
C ALA A 452 -24.26 1.21 -14.69
N LEU A 453 -23.56 0.08 -14.66
CA LEU A 453 -22.12 -0.03 -14.90
C LEU A 453 -21.77 -0.55 -16.29
N GLU A 454 -22.66 -1.32 -16.93
CA GLU A 454 -22.50 -1.77 -18.32
C GLU A 454 -22.06 -0.65 -19.29
N PRO A 455 -22.74 0.52 -19.39
CA PRO A 455 -22.35 1.57 -20.33
C PRO A 455 -21.05 2.28 -19.95
N ILE A 456 -20.65 2.23 -18.68
CA ILE A 456 -19.38 2.78 -18.21
C ILE A 456 -18.24 1.84 -18.64
N PHE A 457 -18.35 0.54 -18.37
CA PHE A 457 -17.33 -0.43 -18.79
C PHE A 457 -17.19 -0.53 -20.31
N ALA A 458 -18.30 -0.42 -21.06
CA ALA A 458 -18.28 -0.36 -22.52
C ALA A 458 -17.56 0.88 -23.10
N SER A 459 -17.29 1.91 -22.29
CA SER A 459 -16.78 3.21 -22.77
C SER A 459 -15.53 3.76 -22.07
N THR A 460 -14.99 3.07 -21.06
CA THR A 460 -13.84 3.54 -20.25
C THR A 460 -12.58 2.69 -20.45
N PRO A 461 -11.93 2.69 -21.64
CA PRO A 461 -10.76 1.84 -21.94
C PRO A 461 -9.54 2.08 -21.03
N ARG A 462 -9.53 3.21 -20.29
CA ARG A 462 -8.43 3.64 -19.41
C ARG A 462 -8.66 3.33 -17.92
N LEU A 463 -9.74 2.62 -17.56
CA LEU A 463 -10.04 2.30 -16.17
C LEU A 463 -8.98 1.35 -15.59
N THR A 464 -8.33 1.79 -14.51
CA THR A 464 -7.28 1.06 -13.78
C THR A 464 -7.68 0.73 -12.34
N HIS A 465 -8.55 1.54 -11.73
CA HIS A 465 -9.04 1.38 -10.36
C HIS A 465 -10.56 1.35 -10.32
N LEU A 466 -11.13 0.33 -9.67
CA LEU A 466 -12.56 0.15 -9.50
C LEU A 466 -12.87 -0.28 -8.06
N GLU A 467 -13.71 0.48 -7.36
CA GLU A 467 -14.12 0.19 -5.98
C GLU A 467 -15.65 0.20 -5.90
N LEU A 468 -16.21 -0.97 -5.62
CA LEU A 468 -17.63 -1.31 -5.70
C LEU A 468 -18.04 -2.09 -4.44
N GLU A 469 -17.72 -1.57 -3.25
CA GLU A 469 -18.00 -2.26 -1.98
C GLU A 469 -19.43 -2.00 -1.50
N ASP A 470 -20.01 -2.91 -0.72
CA ASP A 470 -21.34 -2.73 -0.09
C ASP A 470 -22.46 -2.47 -1.12
N LEU A 471 -22.41 -3.23 -2.22
CA LEU A 471 -23.38 -3.21 -3.32
C LEU A 471 -24.04 -4.59 -3.45
N SER A 472 -25.13 -4.81 -2.70
CA SER A 472 -25.84 -6.10 -2.62
C SER A 472 -26.37 -6.60 -3.97
N ASP A 473 -26.77 -5.68 -4.84
CA ASP A 473 -27.54 -5.96 -6.05
C ASP A 473 -26.65 -6.13 -7.30
N ILE A 474 -25.32 -6.11 -7.12
CA ILE A 474 -24.35 -6.49 -8.16
C ILE A 474 -24.24 -8.01 -8.27
N THR A 475 -24.26 -8.52 -9.50
CA THR A 475 -24.26 -9.97 -9.75
C THR A 475 -23.05 -10.44 -10.58
N ASN A 476 -22.96 -11.77 -10.77
CA ASN A 476 -21.87 -12.39 -11.52
C ASN A 476 -21.89 -12.08 -13.02
N SER A 477 -23.03 -11.67 -13.60
CA SER A 477 -23.10 -11.29 -15.02
C SER A 477 -22.34 -9.98 -15.28
N LEU A 478 -22.42 -8.99 -14.39
CA LEU A 478 -21.66 -7.74 -14.51
C LEU A 478 -20.16 -8.02 -14.64
N LEU A 479 -19.63 -8.92 -13.80
CA LEU A 479 -18.21 -9.24 -13.79
C LEU A 479 -17.79 -10.12 -14.98
N SER A 480 -18.56 -11.15 -15.31
CA SER A 480 -18.21 -12.15 -16.34
C SER A 480 -18.59 -11.73 -17.77
N GLU A 481 -19.68 -10.99 -17.94
CA GLU A 481 -20.21 -10.62 -19.25
C GLU A 481 -19.82 -9.22 -19.70
N HIS A 482 -19.77 -8.26 -18.77
CA HIS A 482 -19.43 -6.87 -19.09
C HIS A 482 -17.97 -6.57 -18.74
N LEU A 483 -17.58 -6.62 -17.47
CA LEU A 483 -16.24 -6.18 -17.03
C LEU A 483 -15.09 -7.04 -17.58
N ALA A 484 -15.21 -8.38 -17.55
CA ALA A 484 -14.19 -9.29 -18.11
C ALA A 484 -14.09 -9.26 -19.65
N LYS A 485 -15.04 -8.63 -20.35
CA LYS A 485 -15.02 -8.42 -21.81
C LYS A 485 -14.78 -6.94 -22.19
N ALA A 486 -14.71 -6.04 -21.20
CA ALA A 486 -14.58 -4.61 -21.41
C ALA A 486 -13.16 -4.22 -21.89
N PRO A 487 -13.02 -3.11 -22.64
CA PRO A 487 -11.71 -2.64 -23.10
C PRO A 487 -10.76 -2.23 -21.96
N CYS A 488 -11.25 -2.06 -20.73
CA CYS A 488 -10.42 -1.81 -19.55
C CYS A 488 -9.81 -3.07 -18.92
N ALA A 489 -10.31 -4.27 -19.19
CA ALA A 489 -9.83 -5.52 -18.57
C ALA A 489 -8.29 -5.67 -18.56
N PRO A 490 -7.56 -5.49 -19.68
CA PRO A 490 -6.09 -5.59 -19.66
C PRO A 490 -5.38 -4.49 -18.86
N ASN A 491 -6.05 -3.37 -18.55
CA ASN A 491 -5.49 -2.21 -17.84
C ASN A 491 -5.86 -2.17 -16.35
N LEU A 492 -6.77 -3.03 -15.88
CA LEU A 492 -7.26 -3.00 -14.50
C LEU A 492 -6.17 -3.45 -13.50
N GLU A 493 -5.75 -2.55 -12.61
CA GLU A 493 -4.76 -2.80 -11.56
C GLU A 493 -5.39 -2.96 -10.17
N HIS A 494 -6.53 -2.35 -9.89
CA HIS A 494 -7.16 -2.36 -8.56
C HIS A 494 -8.65 -2.66 -8.67
N LEU A 495 -9.12 -3.70 -7.96
CA LEU A 495 -10.53 -4.05 -7.84
C LEU A 495 -10.90 -4.29 -6.38
N SER A 496 -11.93 -3.60 -5.89
CA SER A 496 -12.60 -3.94 -4.63
C SER A 496 -14.08 -4.25 -4.87
N LEU A 497 -14.54 -5.38 -4.32
CA LEU A 497 -15.91 -5.90 -4.34
C LEU A 497 -16.33 -6.38 -2.93
N GLY A 498 -15.74 -5.79 -1.87
CA GLY A 498 -16.05 -6.14 -0.49
C GLY A 498 -17.55 -6.02 -0.17
N TYR A 499 -18.08 -6.94 0.62
CA TYR A 499 -19.50 -7.03 1.00
C TYR A 499 -20.51 -7.26 -0.14
N CYS A 500 -20.05 -7.52 -1.38
CA CYS A 500 -20.93 -7.90 -2.49
C CYS A 500 -21.35 -9.37 -2.41
N GLU A 501 -22.29 -9.70 -1.52
CA GLU A 501 -22.64 -11.10 -1.22
C GLU A 501 -23.07 -11.92 -2.45
N ASN A 502 -23.65 -11.31 -3.48
CA ASN A 502 -24.09 -12.01 -4.69
C ASN A 502 -22.96 -12.32 -5.68
N VAL A 503 -21.74 -11.83 -5.44
CA VAL A 503 -20.53 -12.16 -6.21
C VAL A 503 -19.89 -13.47 -5.72
N GLY A 504 -19.42 -14.29 -6.67
CA GLY A 504 -18.65 -15.51 -6.40
C GLY A 504 -17.84 -15.95 -7.61
N ASP A 505 -17.41 -17.22 -7.61
CA ASP A 505 -16.48 -17.78 -8.60
C ASP A 505 -16.89 -17.57 -10.05
N ALA A 506 -18.19 -17.66 -10.36
CA ALA A 506 -18.72 -17.49 -11.71
C ALA A 506 -18.44 -16.09 -12.30
N GLY A 507 -18.45 -15.04 -11.47
CA GLY A 507 -18.12 -13.68 -11.88
C GLY A 507 -16.61 -13.40 -11.85
N VAL A 508 -15.91 -13.90 -10.83
CA VAL A 508 -14.50 -13.54 -10.57
C VAL A 508 -13.51 -14.38 -11.40
N LEU A 509 -13.77 -15.67 -11.68
CA LEU A 509 -12.86 -16.51 -12.46
C LEU A 509 -12.62 -16.01 -13.91
N PRO A 510 -13.65 -15.55 -14.67
CA PRO A 510 -13.42 -14.92 -15.97
C PRO A 510 -12.59 -13.63 -15.86
N LEU A 511 -12.85 -12.82 -14.83
CA LEU A 511 -12.14 -11.56 -14.61
C LEU A 511 -10.66 -11.77 -14.28
N VAL A 512 -10.31 -12.74 -13.42
CA VAL A 512 -8.89 -13.08 -13.12
C VAL A 512 -8.16 -13.57 -14.38
N LYS A 513 -8.86 -14.15 -15.36
CA LYS A 513 -8.30 -14.57 -16.66
C LYS A 513 -8.13 -13.41 -17.63
N SER A 514 -9.09 -12.49 -17.67
CA SER A 514 -9.08 -11.34 -18.58
C SER A 514 -8.22 -10.16 -18.12
N CYS A 515 -7.90 -10.06 -16.82
CA CYS A 515 -7.25 -8.89 -16.23
C CYS A 515 -5.81 -9.17 -15.73
N PRO A 516 -4.84 -9.41 -16.64
CA PRO A 516 -3.49 -9.86 -16.30
C PRO A 516 -2.63 -8.83 -15.55
N ASN A 517 -3.10 -7.61 -15.28
CA ASN A 517 -2.36 -6.56 -14.57
C ASN A 517 -2.85 -6.25 -13.15
N LEU A 518 -3.89 -6.92 -12.63
CA LEU A 518 -4.43 -6.74 -11.27
C LEU A 518 -3.35 -6.85 -10.17
N ARG A 519 -3.11 -5.77 -9.42
CA ARG A 519 -2.19 -5.67 -8.28
C ARG A 519 -2.88 -5.64 -6.93
N ASN A 520 -4.13 -5.16 -6.85
CA ASN A 520 -4.96 -5.29 -5.66
C ASN A 520 -6.33 -5.91 -5.99
N MET A 521 -6.79 -6.82 -5.15
CA MET A 521 -8.05 -7.54 -5.30
C MET A 521 -8.69 -7.79 -3.93
N GLU A 522 -9.70 -7.00 -3.57
CA GLU A 522 -10.37 -7.07 -2.27
C GLU A 522 -11.77 -7.66 -2.46
N LEU A 523 -12.03 -8.83 -1.86
CA LEU A 523 -13.21 -9.69 -2.12
C LEU A 523 -13.89 -10.11 -0.81
N ASP A 524 -13.73 -9.33 0.26
CA ASP A 524 -14.23 -9.63 1.61
C ASP A 524 -15.75 -9.86 1.65
N ASN A 525 -16.22 -10.80 2.46
CA ASN A 525 -17.65 -11.16 2.59
C ASN A 525 -18.36 -11.44 1.25
N THR A 526 -17.66 -12.02 0.27
CA THR A 526 -18.25 -12.55 -0.98
C THR A 526 -18.38 -14.08 -0.93
N ARG A 527 -19.07 -14.68 -1.90
CA ARG A 527 -19.29 -16.14 -2.00
C ARG A 527 -18.20 -16.87 -2.80
N ILE A 528 -17.02 -16.27 -3.00
CA ILE A 528 -15.88 -16.93 -3.67
C ILE A 528 -15.38 -18.16 -2.89
N SER A 529 -14.74 -19.09 -3.59
CA SER A 529 -14.12 -20.29 -3.03
C SER A 529 -12.61 -20.37 -3.33
N ASP A 530 -12.01 -21.48 -2.87
CA ASP A 530 -10.62 -21.87 -3.15
C ASP A 530 -10.26 -21.88 -4.65
N LEU A 531 -11.24 -21.99 -5.56
CA LEU A 531 -11.03 -21.91 -7.01
C LEU A 531 -10.46 -20.56 -7.45
N VAL A 532 -10.97 -19.45 -6.90
CA VAL A 532 -10.48 -18.09 -7.22
C VAL A 532 -9.07 -17.88 -6.68
N LEU A 533 -8.76 -18.41 -5.50
CA LEU A 533 -7.41 -18.40 -4.92
C LEU A 533 -6.41 -19.16 -5.82
N ALA A 534 -6.79 -20.35 -6.31
CA ALA A 534 -5.96 -21.16 -7.19
C ALA A 534 -5.73 -20.51 -8.56
N GLU A 535 -6.75 -19.89 -9.14
CA GLU A 535 -6.66 -19.17 -10.42
C GLU A 535 -5.82 -17.89 -10.29
N ALA A 536 -5.97 -17.12 -9.20
CA ALA A 536 -5.13 -15.96 -8.92
C ALA A 536 -3.64 -16.35 -8.78
N ALA A 537 -3.36 -17.48 -8.11
CA ALA A 537 -2.01 -18.04 -8.03
C ALA A 537 -1.47 -18.56 -9.38
N PHE A 538 -2.35 -18.97 -10.30
CA PHE A 538 -1.98 -19.31 -11.68
C PHE A 538 -1.69 -18.05 -12.51
N MET A 539 -2.51 -17.01 -12.43
CA MET A 539 -2.31 -15.71 -13.10
C MET A 539 -0.94 -15.11 -12.76
N VAL A 540 -0.60 -14.97 -11.47
CA VAL A 540 0.71 -14.44 -11.03
C VAL A 540 1.86 -15.38 -11.44
N GLY A 541 1.59 -16.69 -11.45
CA GLY A 541 2.49 -17.71 -12.00
C GLY A 541 2.72 -17.60 -13.52
N ASN A 542 1.87 -16.89 -14.26
CA ASN A 542 1.99 -16.65 -15.70
C ASN A 542 2.65 -15.30 -16.01
N ARG A 543 2.32 -14.21 -15.28
CA ARG A 543 3.00 -12.90 -15.40
C ARG A 543 4.52 -13.01 -15.29
N SER A 544 4.96 -13.85 -14.36
CA SER A 544 6.37 -14.08 -14.07
C SER A 544 7.10 -14.90 -15.15
N GLN A 545 6.41 -15.57 -16.08
CA GLN A 545 7.06 -16.38 -17.12
C GLN A 545 7.76 -15.55 -18.22
N PRO A 546 7.13 -14.56 -18.89
CA PRO A 546 7.81 -13.72 -19.90
C PRO A 546 8.97 -12.90 -19.31
N ALA A 547 8.74 -12.27 -18.14
CA ALA A 547 9.77 -11.49 -17.46
C ALA A 547 10.99 -12.34 -17.08
N ALA A 548 10.76 -13.59 -16.67
CA ALA A 548 11.82 -14.54 -16.38
C ALA A 548 12.53 -15.07 -17.62
N ALA A 549 11.86 -15.27 -18.75
CA ALA A 549 12.52 -15.71 -19.99
C ALA A 549 13.61 -14.71 -20.41
N ALA A 550 13.36 -13.41 -20.25
CA ALA A 550 14.36 -12.37 -20.43
C ALA A 550 15.41 -12.33 -19.29
N ALA A 551 14.99 -12.42 -18.03
CA ALA A 551 15.89 -12.26 -16.87
C ALA A 551 16.82 -13.47 -16.61
N ALA A 552 16.39 -14.70 -16.95
CA ALA A 552 17.15 -15.93 -16.72
C ALA A 552 18.43 -16.02 -17.59
N ALA A 553 18.49 -15.27 -18.69
CA ALA A 553 19.70 -15.12 -19.50
C ALA A 553 20.80 -14.27 -18.81
N ALA A 554 20.48 -13.58 -17.71
CA ALA A 554 21.31 -12.49 -17.17
C ALA A 554 21.61 -12.55 -15.66
N ALA A 555 21.20 -13.59 -14.92
CA ALA A 555 21.37 -13.64 -13.46
C ALA A 555 21.66 -15.04 -12.90
N SER A 556 22.77 -15.18 -12.17
CA SER A 556 23.18 -16.41 -11.46
C SER A 556 22.70 -16.52 -10.01
N LYS A 557 22.09 -15.46 -9.46
CA LYS A 557 21.58 -15.39 -8.09
C LYS A 557 20.05 -15.18 -8.10
N PRO A 558 19.26 -15.90 -7.29
CA PRO A 558 17.83 -15.67 -7.19
C PRO A 558 17.57 -14.26 -6.64
N ARG A 559 16.73 -13.49 -7.35
CA ARG A 559 16.27 -12.19 -6.86
C ARG A 559 15.21 -12.40 -5.76
N PRO A 560 15.14 -11.53 -4.73
CA PRO A 560 14.05 -11.56 -3.77
C PRO A 560 12.72 -11.33 -4.49
N ARG A 561 11.64 -11.98 -4.02
CA ARG A 561 10.32 -11.79 -4.61
C ARG A 561 9.71 -10.46 -4.20
N VAL A 562 8.93 -9.88 -5.10
CA VAL A 562 8.08 -8.72 -4.83
C VAL A 562 6.62 -9.19 -4.73
N VAL A 563 5.78 -8.48 -3.99
CA VAL A 563 4.33 -8.72 -4.02
C VAL A 563 3.78 -8.26 -5.36
N GLY A 564 3.33 -9.20 -6.21
CA GLY A 564 2.75 -8.93 -7.53
C GLY A 564 1.23 -8.81 -7.52
N LEU A 565 0.59 -9.35 -6.48
CA LEU A 565 -0.84 -9.23 -6.18
C LEU A 565 -1.00 -9.19 -4.66
N HIS A 566 -1.64 -8.14 -4.14
CA HIS A 566 -2.24 -8.13 -2.81
C HIS A 566 -3.70 -8.55 -2.95
N MET A 567 -4.17 -9.43 -2.06
CA MET A 567 -5.50 -10.02 -2.12
C MET A 567 -6.12 -10.07 -0.72
N VAL A 568 -7.38 -9.66 -0.59
CA VAL A 568 -8.09 -9.57 0.70
C VAL A 568 -9.34 -10.45 0.64
N VAL A 569 -9.41 -11.40 1.56
CA VAL A 569 -10.37 -12.52 1.59
C VAL A 569 -10.78 -12.82 3.04
N TYR A 570 -11.33 -11.83 3.73
CA TYR A 570 -12.00 -12.00 5.01
C TYR A 570 -13.44 -12.51 4.83
N ASP A 571 -13.88 -13.34 5.78
CA ASP A 571 -15.26 -13.85 5.96
C ASP A 571 -15.95 -14.49 4.73
N CYS A 572 -15.19 -14.86 3.71
CA CYS A 572 -15.66 -15.58 2.52
C CYS A 572 -16.01 -17.04 2.87
N GLN A 573 -17.30 -17.38 2.90
CA GLN A 573 -17.81 -18.63 3.50
C GLN A 573 -17.32 -19.91 2.80
N ASN A 574 -16.99 -19.85 1.50
CA ASN A 574 -16.55 -21.01 0.71
C ASN A 574 -15.01 -21.12 0.59
N VAL A 575 -14.24 -20.23 1.25
CA VAL A 575 -12.77 -20.28 1.28
C VAL A 575 -12.31 -21.12 2.46
N THR A 576 -11.51 -22.15 2.17
CA THR A 576 -11.00 -23.07 3.17
C THR A 576 -9.50 -22.85 3.41
N TRP A 577 -8.96 -23.51 4.44
CA TRP A 577 -7.52 -23.56 4.64
C TRP A 577 -6.78 -24.24 3.49
N THR A 578 -7.45 -25.02 2.63
CA THR A 578 -6.82 -25.72 1.51
C THR A 578 -6.54 -24.80 0.31
N GLY A 579 -7.43 -23.86 -0.01
CA GLY A 579 -7.14 -22.82 -1.01
C GLY A 579 -6.09 -21.83 -0.53
N ILE A 580 -6.17 -21.41 0.74
CA ILE A 580 -5.12 -20.59 1.38
C ILE A 580 -3.77 -21.32 1.29
N ARG A 581 -3.73 -22.61 1.62
CA ARG A 581 -2.54 -23.47 1.50
C ARG A 581 -1.99 -23.52 0.08
N GLU A 582 -2.83 -23.64 -0.95
CA GLU A 582 -2.36 -23.65 -2.34
C GLU A 582 -1.67 -22.32 -2.72
N VAL A 583 -2.18 -21.17 -2.25
CA VAL A 583 -1.52 -19.86 -2.43
C VAL A 583 -0.16 -19.84 -1.72
N LEU A 584 -0.07 -20.31 -0.47
CA LEU A 584 1.21 -20.40 0.26
C LEU A 584 2.19 -21.34 -0.46
N PHE A 585 1.73 -22.51 -0.90
CA PHE A 585 2.54 -23.48 -1.65
C PHE A 585 3.06 -22.90 -2.97
N ARG A 586 2.23 -22.18 -3.73
CA ARG A 586 2.64 -21.47 -4.97
C ARG A 586 3.65 -20.35 -4.70
N ASN A 587 3.48 -19.62 -3.61
CA ASN A 587 4.47 -18.64 -3.13
C ASN A 587 5.80 -19.29 -2.73
N ALA A 588 5.78 -20.52 -2.19
CA ALA A 588 6.97 -21.25 -1.75
C ALA A 588 7.61 -22.15 -2.83
N GLN A 589 6.94 -22.41 -3.97
CA GLN A 589 7.49 -23.20 -5.08
C GLN A 589 8.73 -22.53 -5.67
N SER A 590 9.88 -23.19 -5.57
CA SER A 590 11.13 -22.75 -6.20
C SER A 590 11.10 -23.01 -7.72
N LYS A 591 10.52 -22.05 -8.46
CA LYS A 591 10.72 -21.90 -9.90
C LYS A 591 11.74 -20.79 -10.13
N PRO A 592 12.76 -20.96 -10.98
CA PRO A 592 13.74 -19.90 -11.27
C PRO A 592 13.12 -18.67 -11.94
N SER A 593 11.87 -18.79 -12.42
CA SER A 593 11.10 -17.71 -13.02
C SER A 593 10.24 -16.88 -12.05
N ALA A 594 10.00 -17.34 -10.82
CA ALA A 594 8.99 -16.72 -9.97
C ALA A 594 9.51 -15.45 -9.26
N THR A 595 9.41 -14.31 -9.94
CA THR A 595 9.72 -12.96 -9.43
C THR A 595 8.66 -12.41 -8.47
N GLU A 596 7.43 -12.90 -8.58
CA GLU A 596 6.26 -12.40 -7.86
C GLU A 596 5.73 -13.39 -6.83
N ALA A 597 5.09 -12.85 -5.79
CA ALA A 597 4.32 -13.57 -4.78
C ALA A 597 2.97 -12.89 -4.52
N ILE A 598 1.99 -13.64 -4.04
CA ILE A 598 0.71 -13.12 -3.56
C ILE A 598 0.83 -12.76 -2.08
N SER A 599 0.48 -11.54 -1.70
CA SER A 599 0.24 -11.16 -0.31
C SER A 599 -1.24 -11.38 -0.02
N LEU A 600 -1.56 -12.34 0.85
CA LEU A 600 -2.93 -12.70 1.19
C LEU A 600 -3.30 -12.17 2.58
N LYS A 601 -4.43 -11.49 2.66
CA LYS A 601 -5.16 -11.21 3.90
C LYS A 601 -6.36 -12.14 3.97
N CYS A 602 -6.54 -12.81 5.10
CA CYS A 602 -7.54 -13.86 5.28
C CYS A 602 -7.93 -14.02 6.75
N PHE A 603 -9.03 -14.74 7.01
CA PHE A 603 -9.60 -14.99 8.34
C PHE A 603 -8.57 -15.07 9.49
N TYR A 604 -8.76 -14.29 10.56
CA TYR A 604 -7.77 -14.01 11.62
C TYR A 604 -7.04 -15.23 12.22
N LYS A 605 -7.69 -16.41 12.28
CA LYS A 605 -7.08 -17.67 12.76
C LYS A 605 -5.91 -18.16 11.89
N PHE A 606 -5.81 -17.71 10.64
CA PHE A 606 -4.80 -18.12 9.67
C PHE A 606 -3.80 -16.99 9.35
N GLN A 607 -4.18 -15.73 9.57
CA GLN A 607 -3.37 -14.55 9.23
C GLN A 607 -1.94 -14.60 9.78
N MET A 608 -1.74 -15.02 11.05
CA MET A 608 -0.40 -15.09 11.65
C MET A 608 0.56 -15.99 10.86
N THR A 609 0.08 -17.16 10.45
CA THR A 609 0.87 -18.14 9.68
C THR A 609 1.10 -17.65 8.25
N VAL A 610 0.09 -17.00 7.65
CA VAL A 610 0.21 -16.39 6.31
C VAL A 610 1.20 -15.23 6.31
N ASP A 611 1.22 -14.40 7.37
CA ASP A 611 2.18 -13.31 7.54
C ASP A 611 3.61 -13.84 7.72
N GLU A 612 3.81 -14.84 8.58
CA GLU A 612 5.12 -15.49 8.78
C GLU A 612 5.63 -16.19 7.53
N HIS A 613 4.75 -16.89 6.81
CA HIS A 613 5.07 -17.47 5.52
C HIS A 613 5.48 -16.40 4.50
N THR A 614 4.71 -15.31 4.39
CA THR A 614 4.97 -14.21 3.45
C THR A 614 6.29 -13.51 3.78
N LYS A 615 6.58 -13.23 5.06
CA LYS A 615 7.88 -12.70 5.50
C LYS A 615 9.05 -13.61 5.10
N ARG A 616 8.90 -14.94 5.19
CA ARG A 616 9.94 -15.92 4.80
C ARG A 616 10.16 -15.95 3.29
N VAL A 617 9.08 -15.91 2.49
CA VAL A 617 9.15 -15.83 1.02
C VAL A 617 9.80 -14.53 0.55
N LEU A 618 9.44 -13.38 1.12
CA LEU A 618 10.04 -12.08 0.77
C LEU A 618 11.52 -11.98 1.18
N ARG A 619 11.93 -12.66 2.27
CA ARG A 619 13.35 -12.84 2.65
C ARG A 619 14.11 -13.84 1.76
N GLY A 620 13.43 -14.55 0.86
CA GLY A 620 14.02 -15.55 -0.03
C GLY A 620 14.21 -16.95 0.59
N ASP A 621 13.86 -17.16 1.87
CA ASP A 621 13.93 -18.48 2.50
C ASP A 621 12.66 -19.31 2.17
N LEU A 622 12.60 -19.76 0.93
CA LEU A 622 11.57 -20.67 0.44
C LEU A 622 11.59 -22.01 1.20
N ALA A 623 12.71 -22.38 1.85
CA ALA A 623 12.84 -23.65 2.56
C ALA A 623 12.14 -23.63 3.92
N SER A 624 12.23 -22.54 4.70
CA SER A 624 11.41 -22.39 5.92
C SER A 624 9.95 -22.08 5.63
N ALA A 625 9.65 -21.36 4.54
CA ALA A 625 8.28 -21.16 4.06
C ALA A 625 7.58 -22.50 3.78
N ASN A 626 8.19 -23.39 2.98
CA ASN A 626 7.70 -24.75 2.72
C ASN A 626 7.57 -25.62 3.99
N ARG A 627 8.38 -25.41 5.03
CA ARG A 627 8.24 -26.17 6.29
C ARG A 627 7.05 -25.67 7.11
N LEU A 628 6.86 -24.36 7.20
CA LEU A 628 5.73 -23.77 7.90
C LEU A 628 4.41 -24.19 7.26
N GLU A 629 4.29 -24.11 5.93
CA GLU A 629 3.13 -24.59 5.16
C GLU A 629 2.75 -26.03 5.49
N ARG A 630 3.73 -26.95 5.51
CA ARG A 630 3.49 -28.37 5.80
C ARG A 630 3.06 -28.61 7.24
N ARG A 631 3.76 -28.02 8.22
CA ARG A 631 3.38 -28.18 9.63
C ARG A 631 2.00 -27.57 9.91
N TRP A 632 1.64 -26.49 9.22
CA TRP A 632 0.32 -25.89 9.28
C TRP A 632 -0.75 -26.81 8.70
N ALA A 633 -0.50 -27.39 7.53
CA ALA A 633 -1.39 -28.38 6.92
C ALA A 633 -1.59 -29.63 7.78
N ASP A 634 -0.51 -30.17 8.37
CA ASP A 634 -0.56 -31.29 9.31
C ASP A 634 -1.44 -30.96 10.55
N TYR A 635 -1.31 -29.73 11.09
CA TYR A 635 -2.11 -29.23 12.20
C TYR A 635 -3.58 -29.02 11.84
N MET A 636 -3.87 -28.44 10.68
CA MET A 636 -5.24 -28.21 10.19
C MET A 636 -5.97 -29.54 9.94
N GLN A 637 -5.37 -30.47 9.20
CA GLN A 637 -5.93 -31.80 8.97
C GLN A 637 -6.14 -32.56 10.30
N ALA A 638 -5.17 -32.51 11.23
CA ALA A 638 -5.31 -33.17 12.53
C ALA A 638 -6.43 -32.55 13.38
N THR A 639 -6.72 -31.25 13.20
CA THR A 639 -7.80 -30.52 13.88
C THR A 639 -9.18 -30.91 13.32
N GLU A 640 -9.32 -31.05 12.00
CA GLU A 640 -10.54 -31.58 11.36
C GLU A 640 -10.80 -33.04 11.79
N GLU A 641 -9.77 -33.89 11.75
CA GLU A 641 -9.84 -35.26 12.29
C GLU A 641 -10.30 -35.28 13.76
N ALA A 642 -9.85 -34.33 14.57
CA ALA A 642 -10.23 -34.21 15.98
C ALA A 642 -11.66 -33.70 16.21
N GLY A 643 -12.25 -33.01 15.22
CA GLY A 643 -13.67 -32.62 15.23
C GLY A 643 -14.60 -33.83 15.07
N THR A 644 -14.24 -34.78 14.20
CA THR A 644 -15.09 -35.95 13.91
C THR A 644 -15.38 -36.80 15.15
N THR A 645 -16.64 -37.21 15.32
CA THR A 645 -17.13 -38.00 16.46
C THR A 645 -16.85 -39.52 16.30
N GLY A 646 -17.26 -40.33 17.27
CA GLY A 646 -17.11 -41.79 17.22
C GLY A 646 -15.78 -42.34 17.76
N ALA A 647 -15.47 -43.59 17.39
CA ALA A 647 -14.33 -44.33 17.92
C ALA A 647 -12.99 -43.62 17.67
N GLY A 648 -12.08 -43.69 18.64
CA GLY A 648 -10.74 -43.09 18.53
C GLY A 648 -10.67 -41.57 18.72
N HIS A 649 -11.78 -40.86 18.99
CA HIS A 649 -11.82 -39.39 19.17
C HIS A 649 -10.76 -38.84 20.14
N ARG A 650 -10.49 -39.53 21.28
CA ARG A 650 -9.40 -39.16 22.22
C ARG A 650 -8.01 -39.22 21.58
N ARG A 651 -7.75 -40.18 20.67
CA ARG A 651 -6.48 -40.32 19.93
C ARG A 651 -6.35 -39.23 18.87
N ARG A 652 -7.42 -38.89 18.15
CA ARG A 652 -7.44 -37.79 17.17
C ARG A 652 -7.17 -36.43 17.84
N ARG A 653 -7.87 -36.11 18.94
CA ARG A 653 -7.58 -34.91 19.77
C ARG A 653 -6.15 -34.85 20.32
N ARG A 654 -5.52 -35.99 20.61
CA ARG A 654 -4.10 -36.02 21.02
C ARG A 654 -3.19 -35.63 19.85
N ARG A 655 -3.37 -36.22 18.66
CA ARG A 655 -2.60 -35.86 17.46
C ARG A 655 -2.73 -34.38 17.10
N ALA A 656 -3.93 -33.80 17.19
CA ALA A 656 -4.16 -32.38 16.95
C ALA A 656 -3.29 -31.48 17.85
N ARG A 657 -3.21 -31.78 19.16
CA ARG A 657 -2.36 -31.04 20.11
C ARG A 657 -0.87 -31.23 19.83
N GLU A 658 -0.45 -32.44 19.45
CA GLU A 658 0.94 -32.74 19.10
C GLU A 658 1.36 -31.98 17.83
N ALA A 659 0.49 -31.92 16.81
CA ALA A 659 0.70 -31.10 15.61
C ALA A 659 0.66 -29.58 15.90
N GLN A 660 -0.25 -29.12 16.77
CA GLN A 660 -0.35 -27.70 17.16
C GLN A 660 0.95 -27.18 17.80
N MET A 661 1.56 -27.96 18.71
CA MET A 661 2.85 -27.60 19.30
C MET A 661 3.97 -27.57 18.23
N LEU A 662 3.99 -28.55 17.33
CA LEU A 662 4.96 -28.58 16.23
C LEU A 662 4.77 -27.41 15.24
N HIS A 663 3.55 -26.93 15.03
CA HIS A 663 3.29 -25.72 14.24
C HIS A 663 3.88 -24.48 14.94
N ALA A 664 3.49 -24.24 16.19
CA ALA A 664 3.95 -23.08 16.98
C ALA A 664 5.49 -23.01 17.07
N ASP A 665 6.17 -24.14 17.27
CA ASP A 665 7.64 -24.23 17.29
C ASP A 665 8.33 -23.72 16.00
N GLU A 666 7.68 -23.82 14.82
CA GLU A 666 8.20 -23.29 13.53
C GLU A 666 7.63 -21.90 13.21
N GLU A 667 6.44 -21.55 13.70
CA GLU A 667 5.84 -20.22 13.60
C GLU A 667 6.64 -19.18 14.39
N ASP A 668 6.96 -19.46 15.67
CA ASP A 668 7.83 -18.64 16.54
C ASP A 668 9.28 -18.53 16.04
N GLY A 669 9.66 -19.28 14.99
CA GLY A 669 10.95 -19.13 14.32
C GLY A 669 12.15 -19.52 15.18
N VAL A 670 12.00 -20.50 16.08
CA VAL A 670 13.03 -20.90 17.05
C VAL A 670 14.23 -21.52 16.33
N ASN A 671 15.19 -20.67 15.98
CA ASN A 671 16.50 -21.05 15.47
C ASN A 671 17.17 -22.01 16.46
N GLY A 672 17.80 -23.08 15.95
CA GLY A 672 18.05 -24.32 16.71
C GLY A 672 18.93 -24.19 17.95
N GLY A 673 18.34 -23.83 19.11
CA GLY A 673 19.07 -23.70 20.37
C GLY A 673 18.16 -23.53 21.59
N ARG A 674 18.40 -24.36 22.62
CA ARG A 674 17.78 -24.30 23.97
C ARG A 674 16.25 -24.40 24.03
N ARG A 675 15.75 -25.64 23.94
CA ARG A 675 14.46 -26.03 24.55
C ARG A 675 14.42 -25.58 26.02
N ARG A 676 13.51 -24.69 26.41
CA ARG A 676 12.97 -24.70 27.78
C ARG A 676 11.98 -25.86 27.87
N GLY A 677 12.49 -27.03 28.23
CA GLY A 677 11.68 -28.24 28.37
C GLY A 677 10.63 -28.08 29.47
N ARG A 678 9.40 -27.72 29.09
CA ARG A 678 8.25 -27.70 30.01
C ARG A 678 7.76 -29.14 30.22
N THR A 679 8.48 -29.88 31.05
CA THR A 679 8.14 -31.24 31.45
C THR A 679 6.71 -31.29 31.99
N VAL A 680 5.83 -32.02 31.30
CA VAL A 680 4.50 -32.35 31.84
C VAL A 680 4.72 -33.25 33.04
N GLY A 681 4.41 -32.74 34.23
CA GLY A 681 4.67 -33.41 35.50
C GLY A 681 3.88 -34.71 35.64
N SER A 682 4.54 -35.83 35.39
CA SER A 682 4.07 -37.14 35.83
C SER A 682 4.16 -37.18 37.36
N CYS A 683 3.04 -36.98 38.05
CA CYS A 683 2.99 -37.04 39.50
C CYS A 683 3.29 -38.48 39.97
N ALA A 684 4.40 -38.64 40.69
CA ALA A 684 4.82 -39.89 41.32
C ALA A 684 5.33 -39.56 42.74
N ILE A 685 4.99 -40.41 43.70
CA ILE A 685 5.00 -40.09 45.14
C ILE A 685 6.31 -40.55 45.79
N MET A 686 6.90 -39.68 46.61
CA MET A 686 7.36 -40.00 47.98
C MET A 686 6.96 -38.84 48.90
#